data_AF-A0A089XGP8-F1
#
_entry.id   AF-A0A089XGP8-F1
#
_cell.length_a   1.000
_cell.length_b   1.000
_cell.length_c   1.000
_cell.angle_alpha   90.00
_cell.angle_beta   90.00
_cell.angle_gamma   90.00
#
_symmetry.space_group_name_H-M   'P 1'
#
loop_
_entity.id
_entity.type
_entity.pdbx_description
1 polymer ?
#
loop_
_entity_poly.entity_id
_entity_poly.type
_entity_poly.pdbx_seq_one_letter_code
_entity_poly.pdbx_strand_id
1 'polypeptide(L)'
;MIRLPSSHAAITAPLVASSTRFPGIPVGRSLLDGRPFHLSPAMTDHAILPSTNSLALGGLGSGKSTTAKVRARREILEHGHQYVVIDSYGEENVGEWVSLTLALNGTVIEAGEFTLNPVSELFPREVREQLVRSLIAAVEPGALTHQATHALQHALNHPKATSLNGLVEALVEPEDGRWQAAKLVEWGEGAAIALSRYTDGSLRGLFDGDTASLPETDRPIVCFDFSRLDRNSPAIPSLMAAVACWVEHVWLPQSTATHRHLVLEEAWQILLSPATSELIQRLLKFSRKMGLSLDVVMHTLSDLGNGPAQDLARLCEIAHVGRLGPEEAAIVGALLALPDWAIAKIPTLAPGQAVWKVGPDYVDIIQTVINEEEAKLTDTSSRRRMAQQALAVEQDTAAPAVDSDDDQGDDLFAKTDPAGDDDGEWDWEMPPNVIDSRHLAAIEAAREGRCGEAADLAALGEREDITAHGINSIEAISWLSTRAKVAELCGNLDQAVQLRATVAHMGKDAEWFEDTAGNSTSQEWYRGPQPAAPAPPTGDTLAAKPRRRTWPYVAAIAALALAAGGVWQNAEDDKQAQELQEQAAAYKGVSATELNIDGVETEARAKWSRDGQSVVLSVWVDSEEDLKFVRIDAGDQTAQEKTVPLEAGQIPMPIRLEVTVPVQDRYQAVQMTVAVGGPKWKEHSRAPRRTIEFRPDRTAIDTDTGKQLKQRQARLL
;
A
#
# COMPACT_ATOMS: atom_id res chain seq x y z
N MET A 1 53.86 22.65 9.72
CA MET A 1 52.63 21.85 9.58
C MET A 1 52.31 21.29 10.96
N ILE A 2 51.34 21.88 11.65
CA ILE A 2 51.00 21.53 13.04
C ILE A 2 50.13 20.27 12.98
N ARG A 3 50.60 19.17 13.58
CA ARG A 3 49.79 17.94 13.78
C ARG A 3 48.94 18.14 15.04
N LEU A 4 47.62 18.17 14.87
CA LEU A 4 46.68 18.12 15.99
C LEU A 4 46.47 16.65 16.43
N PRO A 5 46.39 16.36 17.74
CA PRO A 5 46.09 15.03 18.24
C PRO A 5 44.62 14.64 17.97
N SER A 6 44.40 13.33 17.81
CA SER A 6 43.13 12.68 17.43
C SER A 6 41.93 12.99 18.34
N SER A 7 42.13 13.54 19.53
CA SER A 7 41.06 13.99 20.44
C SER A 7 40.37 15.28 20.00
N HIS A 8 40.94 16.06 19.08
CA HIS A 8 40.34 17.29 18.57
C HIS A 8 39.57 17.12 17.24
N ALA A 9 39.70 15.98 16.56
CA ALA A 9 38.98 15.70 15.31
C ALA A 9 37.46 15.53 15.52
N ALA A 10 37.03 15.24 16.75
CA ALA A 10 35.61 15.15 17.10
C ALA A 10 34.89 16.52 17.17
N ILE A 11 35.61 17.64 17.13
CA ILE A 11 35.05 19.01 17.25
C ILE A 11 34.87 19.68 15.87
N THR A 12 35.38 19.07 14.79
CA THR A 12 35.45 19.72 13.47
C THR A 12 34.46 19.21 12.43
N ALA A 13 33.60 18.24 12.75
CA ALA A 13 32.41 18.01 11.96
C ALA A 13 31.34 19.01 12.44
N PRO A 14 30.85 19.95 11.61
CA PRO A 14 29.62 20.64 11.94
C PRO A 14 28.52 19.58 11.91
N LEU A 15 28.27 18.94 13.06
CA LEU A 15 26.98 18.34 13.30
C LEU A 15 25.99 19.50 13.20
N VAL A 16 25.19 19.50 12.14
CA VAL A 16 24.01 20.34 12.06
C VAL A 16 23.02 19.78 13.08
N ALA A 17 23.31 20.03 14.36
CA ALA A 17 22.38 19.75 15.44
C ALA A 17 21.29 20.81 15.35
N SER A 18 20.07 20.38 15.08
CA SER A 18 18.91 21.25 15.20
C SER A 18 18.88 21.82 16.62
N SER A 19 18.79 23.14 16.77
CA SER A 19 18.61 23.76 18.10
C SER A 19 17.15 23.72 18.55
N THR A 20 16.24 23.28 17.66
CA THR A 20 14.81 23.24 17.90
C THR A 20 14.47 22.24 19.00
N ARG A 21 13.77 22.71 20.03
CA ARG A 21 13.22 21.91 21.12
C ARG A 21 11.72 22.13 21.16
N PHE A 22 10.96 21.06 21.33
CA PHE A 22 9.52 21.15 21.53
C PHE A 22 9.19 20.91 23.01
N PRO A 23 8.15 21.58 23.54
CA PRO A 23 7.66 21.35 24.89
C PRO A 23 6.87 20.03 24.97
N GLY A 24 6.62 19.58 26.21
CA GLY A 24 5.71 18.48 26.49
C GLY A 24 6.37 17.21 26.99
N ILE A 25 5.67 16.10 26.80
CA ILE A 25 6.07 14.78 27.28
C ILE A 25 7.41 14.33 26.67
N PRO A 26 8.23 13.56 27.41
CA PRO A 26 9.36 12.87 26.79
C PRO A 26 8.83 11.85 25.80
N VAL A 27 9.44 11.75 24.63
CA VAL A 27 9.12 10.71 23.61
C VAL A 27 10.31 9.77 23.45
N GLY A 28 11.51 10.32 23.33
CA GLY A 28 12.68 9.52 23.00
C GLY A 28 13.98 10.31 22.98
N ARG A 29 14.93 9.85 22.16
CA ARG A 29 16.23 10.50 21.95
C ARG A 29 16.55 10.58 20.47
N SER A 30 17.12 11.69 20.02
CA SER A 30 17.64 11.83 18.66
C SER A 30 18.83 10.88 18.46
N LEU A 31 18.85 10.18 17.33
CA LEU A 31 19.97 9.36 16.89
C LEU A 31 21.00 10.17 16.09
N LEU A 32 20.67 11.42 15.74
CA LEU A 32 21.60 12.31 15.06
C LEU A 32 22.61 12.93 16.05
N ASP A 33 22.13 13.37 17.23
CA ASP A 33 22.96 14.09 18.21
C ASP A 33 22.80 13.62 19.67
N GLY A 34 21.95 12.62 19.93
CA GLY A 34 21.77 12.02 21.26
C GLY A 34 20.86 12.81 22.20
N ARG A 35 20.33 13.97 21.80
CA ARG A 35 19.54 14.82 22.71
C ARG A 35 18.17 14.20 23.02
N PRO A 36 17.60 14.46 24.21
CA PRO A 36 16.22 14.09 24.51
C PRO A 36 15.24 14.79 23.57
N PHE A 37 14.30 14.04 23.03
CA PHE A 37 13.20 14.54 22.21
C PHE A 37 11.90 14.50 23.02
N HIS A 38 11.25 15.66 23.10
CA HIS A 38 9.97 15.86 23.77
C HIS A 38 9.00 16.42 22.74
N LEU A 39 7.70 16.10 22.86
CA LEU A 39 6.68 16.66 22.00
C LEU A 39 5.28 16.44 22.59
N SER A 40 4.63 17.53 23.02
CA SER A 40 3.19 17.63 23.18
C SER A 40 2.66 18.69 22.20
N PRO A 41 1.98 18.28 21.12
CA PRO A 41 1.55 19.19 20.05
C PRO A 41 0.73 20.37 20.55
N ALA A 42 -0.19 20.12 21.49
CA ALA A 42 -1.06 21.14 22.08
C ALA A 42 -0.32 22.22 22.89
N MET A 43 0.92 21.94 23.31
CA MET A 43 1.78 22.87 24.04
C MET A 43 2.73 23.64 23.12
N THR A 44 2.85 23.24 21.86
CA THR A 44 3.72 23.90 20.89
C THR A 44 3.06 25.16 20.36
N ASP A 45 3.82 26.23 20.16
CA ASP A 45 3.27 27.48 19.61
C ASP A 45 2.64 27.23 18.23
N HIS A 46 1.40 27.70 18.05
CA HIS A 46 0.66 27.63 16.79
C HIS A 46 1.40 28.25 15.57
N ALA A 47 2.37 29.15 15.80
CA ALA A 47 3.20 29.69 14.74
C ALA A 47 4.22 28.67 14.22
N ILE A 48 4.62 27.69 15.05
CA ILE A 48 5.56 26.62 14.71
C ILE A 48 4.80 25.39 14.23
N LEU A 49 3.74 25.04 14.96
CA LEU A 49 2.90 23.89 14.67
C LEU A 49 1.44 24.35 14.57
N PRO A 50 1.02 24.88 13.42
CA PRO A 50 -0.35 25.31 13.21
C PRO A 50 -1.38 24.21 13.48
N SER A 51 -1.11 22.93 13.23
CA SER A 51 -2.02 21.79 13.40
C SER A 51 -1.42 20.69 14.27
N THR A 52 -2.23 20.10 15.16
CA THR A 52 -1.78 19.04 16.07
C THR A 52 -2.07 17.62 15.56
N ASN A 53 -2.61 17.49 14.34
CA ASN A 53 -2.88 16.19 13.73
C ASN A 53 -1.56 15.44 13.46
N SER A 54 -1.53 14.15 13.74
CA SER A 54 -0.37 13.30 13.58
C SER A 54 -0.63 12.10 12.68
N LEU A 55 0.41 11.67 11.96
CA LEU A 55 0.42 10.52 11.09
C LEU A 55 1.52 9.53 11.51
N ALA A 56 1.14 8.30 11.77
CA ALA A 56 2.02 7.19 12.08
C ALA A 56 2.06 6.22 10.90
N LEU A 57 3.24 5.99 10.33
CA LEU A 57 3.46 5.02 9.26
C LEU A 57 4.52 4.01 9.65
N GLY A 58 4.39 2.77 9.19
CA GLY A 58 5.41 1.75 9.40
C GLY A 58 4.91 0.33 9.14
N GLY A 59 5.77 -0.50 8.56
CA GLY A 59 5.52 -1.92 8.38
C GLY A 59 5.31 -2.64 9.72
N LEU A 60 4.92 -3.91 9.66
CA LEU A 60 4.74 -4.74 10.86
C LEU A 60 6.01 -4.76 11.71
N GLY A 61 5.84 -4.61 13.03
CA GLY A 61 6.95 -4.63 13.99
C GLY A 61 7.84 -3.37 13.99
N SER A 62 7.46 -2.30 13.30
CA SER A 62 8.19 -1.02 13.31
C SER A 62 8.16 -0.28 14.67
N GLY A 63 7.20 -0.61 15.54
CA GLY A 63 7.00 0.08 16.82
C GLY A 63 6.11 1.34 16.75
N LYS A 64 5.36 1.51 15.66
CA LYS A 64 4.39 2.62 15.47
C LYS A 64 3.35 2.70 16.60
N SER A 65 2.69 1.57 16.87
CA SER A 65 1.65 1.41 17.89
C SER A 65 2.21 1.58 19.31
N THR A 66 3.37 0.99 19.60
CA THR A 66 4.11 1.22 20.86
C THR A 66 4.34 2.71 21.11
N THR A 67 4.80 3.44 20.10
CA THR A 67 5.08 4.88 20.21
C THR A 67 3.78 5.68 20.42
N ALA A 68 2.70 5.34 19.71
CA ALA A 68 1.40 5.99 19.89
C ALA A 68 0.83 5.78 21.30
N LYS A 69 0.87 4.54 21.81
CA LYS A 69 0.39 4.18 23.16
C LYS A 69 1.19 4.83 24.27
N VAL A 70 2.52 4.88 24.14
CA VAL A 70 3.41 5.56 25.10
C VAL A 70 3.09 7.05 25.15
N ARG A 71 2.89 7.69 24.00
CA ARG A 71 2.45 9.09 23.94
C ARG A 71 1.11 9.27 24.63
N ALA A 72 0.11 8.47 24.28
CA ALA A 72 -1.23 8.55 24.88
C ALA A 72 -1.17 8.41 26.41
N ARG A 73 -0.45 7.41 26.92
CA ARG A 73 -0.25 7.20 28.36
C ARG A 73 0.32 8.44 29.05
N ARG A 74 1.40 9.01 28.49
CA ARG A 74 2.09 10.16 29.08
C ARG A 74 1.25 11.43 29.00
N GLU A 75 0.59 11.70 27.86
CA GLU A 75 -0.30 12.85 27.69
C GLU A 75 -1.49 12.82 28.67
N ILE A 76 -2.09 11.65 28.87
CA ILE A 76 -3.17 11.46 29.86
C ILE A 76 -2.66 11.74 31.28
N LEU A 77 -1.53 11.13 31.68
CA LEU A 77 -1.03 11.21 33.05
C LEU A 77 -0.41 12.56 33.42
N GLU A 78 0.33 13.19 32.50
CA GLU A 78 1.08 14.42 32.76
C GLU A 78 0.27 15.68 32.45
N HIS A 79 -0.65 15.63 31.48
CA HIS A 79 -1.37 16.79 30.97
C HIS A 79 -2.89 16.69 31.07
N GLY A 80 -3.43 15.55 31.52
CA GLY A 80 -4.86 15.36 31.69
C GLY A 80 -5.63 15.37 30.36
N HIS A 81 -4.97 14.98 29.27
CA HIS A 81 -5.63 14.82 27.97
C HIS A 81 -6.63 13.67 28.02
N GLN A 82 -7.64 13.71 27.15
CA GLN A 82 -8.55 12.59 26.94
C GLN A 82 -8.40 11.99 25.55
N TYR A 83 -8.57 10.67 25.47
CA TYR A 83 -8.42 9.89 24.24
C TYR A 83 -9.70 9.15 23.89
N VAL A 84 -10.05 9.16 22.61
CA VAL A 84 -10.95 8.19 22.00
C VAL A 84 -10.13 7.41 20.98
N VAL A 85 -10.17 6.09 21.08
CA VAL A 85 -9.44 5.18 20.18
C VAL A 85 -10.44 4.35 19.41
N ILE A 86 -10.28 4.31 18.10
CA ILE A 86 -10.96 3.36 17.23
C ILE A 86 -9.94 2.28 16.88
N ASP A 87 -10.11 1.11 17.49
CA ASP A 87 -9.16 0.01 17.44
C ASP A 87 -9.68 -1.11 16.55
N SER A 88 -9.32 -1.07 15.27
CA SER A 88 -9.69 -2.10 14.28
C SER A 88 -8.65 -3.20 14.13
N TYR A 89 -7.55 -3.15 14.91
CA TYR A 89 -6.45 -4.08 14.82
C TYR A 89 -6.18 -4.74 16.17
N GLY A 90 -6.20 -6.08 16.21
CA GLY A 90 -5.94 -6.83 17.43
C GLY A 90 -5.33 -8.20 17.19
N GLU A 91 -4.83 -8.81 18.27
CA GLU A 91 -4.41 -10.20 18.35
C GLU A 91 -5.38 -10.97 19.25
N GLU A 92 -5.64 -12.25 18.97
CA GLU A 92 -6.59 -13.08 19.76
C GLU A 92 -8.04 -12.57 19.83
N ASN A 93 -8.46 -11.69 18.90
CA ASN A 93 -9.72 -10.96 18.99
C ASN A 93 -9.80 -10.01 20.21
N VAL A 94 -8.65 -9.49 20.64
CA VAL A 94 -8.50 -8.43 21.63
C VAL A 94 -7.76 -7.27 20.98
N GLY A 95 -8.34 -6.08 21.08
CA GLY A 95 -7.76 -4.85 20.54
C GLY A 95 -6.40 -4.53 21.16
N GLU A 96 -5.52 -3.98 20.34
CA GLU A 96 -4.18 -3.55 20.74
C GLU A 96 -4.16 -2.50 21.88
N TRP A 97 -5.23 -1.71 22.02
CA TRP A 97 -5.34 -0.62 22.99
C TRP A 97 -6.06 -1.00 24.29
N VAL A 98 -6.64 -2.21 24.36
CA VAL A 98 -7.44 -2.68 25.50
C VAL A 98 -6.64 -2.65 26.80
N SER A 99 -5.44 -3.26 26.83
CA SER A 99 -4.60 -3.32 28.03
C SER A 99 -4.22 -1.94 28.56
N LEU A 100 -3.88 -1.01 27.67
CA LEU A 100 -3.57 0.38 28.05
C LEU A 100 -4.79 1.10 28.60
N THR A 101 -5.94 0.94 27.93
CA THR A 101 -7.21 1.57 28.31
C THR A 101 -7.62 1.18 29.72
N LEU A 102 -7.55 -0.11 30.04
CA LEU A 102 -7.87 -0.63 31.38
C LEU A 102 -6.88 -0.13 32.44
N ALA A 103 -5.58 -0.10 32.12
CA ALA A 103 -4.54 0.39 33.03
C ALA A 103 -4.70 1.89 33.36
N LEU A 104 -5.34 2.67 32.50
CA LEU A 104 -5.61 4.09 32.68
C LEU A 104 -7.02 4.38 33.23
N ASN A 105 -7.73 3.37 33.77
CA ASN A 105 -9.11 3.50 34.26
C ASN A 105 -10.10 4.01 33.20
N GLY A 106 -9.80 3.72 31.92
CA GLY A 106 -10.68 3.99 30.80
C GLY A 106 -11.78 2.96 30.63
N THR A 107 -12.52 3.11 29.53
CA THR A 107 -13.62 2.22 29.14
C THR A 107 -13.31 1.56 27.81
N VAL A 108 -13.47 0.24 27.76
CA VAL A 108 -13.39 -0.55 26.52
C VAL A 108 -14.80 -0.88 26.08
N ILE A 109 -15.07 -0.67 24.80
CA ILE A 109 -16.36 -0.85 24.15
C ILE A 109 -16.15 -1.84 23.02
N GLU A 110 -16.52 -3.09 23.27
CA GLU A 110 -16.33 -4.17 22.31
C GLU A 110 -17.50 -4.19 21.30
N ALA A 111 -17.18 -4.30 20.01
CA ALA A 111 -18.18 -4.48 18.97
C ALA A 111 -18.99 -5.76 19.23
N GLY A 112 -20.32 -5.63 19.26
CA GLY A 112 -21.25 -6.72 19.55
C GLY A 112 -21.72 -6.80 21.00
N GLU A 113 -20.96 -6.26 21.97
CA GLU A 113 -21.40 -6.16 23.38
C GLU A 113 -22.06 -4.80 23.68
N PHE A 114 -21.56 -3.74 23.04
CA PHE A 114 -22.13 -2.42 23.11
C PHE A 114 -22.60 -1.96 21.73
N THR A 115 -23.80 -1.40 21.69
CA THR A 115 -24.38 -0.84 20.46
C THR A 115 -24.42 0.67 20.56
N LEU A 116 -23.76 1.35 19.62
CA LEU A 116 -23.84 2.79 19.53
C LEU A 116 -25.18 3.15 18.89
N ASN A 117 -25.97 4.03 19.51
CA ASN A 117 -27.26 4.41 18.96
C ASN A 117 -27.11 5.50 17.88
N PRO A 118 -27.30 5.20 16.57
CA PRO A 118 -27.09 6.17 15.49
C PRO A 118 -28.20 7.23 15.39
N VAL A 119 -29.34 7.02 16.06
CA VAL A 119 -30.51 7.93 16.02
C VAL A 119 -30.75 8.63 17.36
N SER A 120 -29.78 8.54 18.29
CA SER A 120 -29.83 9.20 19.60
C SER A 120 -30.22 10.68 19.49
N GLU A 121 -31.17 11.12 20.31
CA GLU A 121 -31.64 12.52 20.35
C GLU A 121 -30.55 13.52 20.78
N LEU A 122 -29.44 13.05 21.34
CA LEU A 122 -28.27 13.87 21.65
C LEU A 122 -27.55 14.37 20.39
N PHE A 123 -27.76 13.71 19.25
CA PHE A 123 -27.26 14.19 17.97
C PHE A 123 -28.16 15.29 17.38
N PRO A 124 -27.57 16.36 16.80
CA PRO A 124 -28.32 17.27 15.96
C PRO A 124 -29.08 16.52 14.86
N ARG A 125 -30.26 17.03 14.48
CA ARG A 125 -31.16 16.35 13.55
C ARG A 125 -30.48 16.01 12.22
N GLU A 126 -29.72 16.95 11.69
CA GLU A 126 -29.01 16.83 10.41
C GLU A 126 -27.92 15.75 10.50
N VAL A 127 -27.27 15.61 11.66
CA VAL A 127 -26.25 14.60 11.91
C VAL A 127 -26.87 13.21 12.00
N ARG A 128 -28.02 13.07 12.67
CA ARG A 128 -28.76 11.79 12.69
C ARG A 128 -29.11 11.32 11.29
N GLU A 129 -29.67 12.23 10.49
CA GLU A 129 -30.01 11.93 9.10
C GLU A 129 -28.77 11.53 8.30
N GLN A 130 -27.68 12.31 8.40
CA GLN A 130 -26.45 12.01 7.68
C GLN A 130 -25.86 10.67 8.08
N LEU A 131 -25.81 10.35 9.39
CA LEU A 131 -25.27 9.10 9.88
C LEU A 131 -26.09 7.91 9.37
N VAL A 132 -27.42 7.96 9.47
CA VAL A 132 -28.28 6.90 8.94
C VAL A 132 -28.13 6.74 7.43
N ARG A 133 -28.00 7.84 6.69
CA ARG A 133 -27.70 7.79 5.25
C ARG A 133 -26.35 7.11 4.99
N SER A 134 -25.31 7.40 5.76
CA SER A 134 -24.02 6.72 5.64
C SER A 134 -24.11 5.22 5.94
N LEU A 135 -24.91 4.81 6.94
CA LEU A 135 -25.18 3.40 7.23
C LEU A 135 -25.85 2.69 6.04
N ILE A 136 -26.91 3.29 5.49
CA ILE A 136 -27.60 2.75 4.30
C ILE A 136 -26.61 2.66 3.13
N ALA A 137 -25.84 3.73 2.88
CA ALA A 137 -24.90 3.79 1.77
C ALA A 137 -23.78 2.75 1.86
N ALA A 138 -23.34 2.39 3.06
CA ALA A 138 -22.28 1.42 3.26
C ALA A 138 -22.70 -0.02 2.90
N VAL A 139 -23.98 -0.35 3.04
CA VAL A 139 -24.50 -1.71 2.86
C VAL A 139 -25.26 -1.87 1.56
N GLU A 140 -26.02 -0.84 1.18
CA GLU A 140 -26.83 -0.80 -0.04
C GLU A 140 -26.87 0.63 -0.62
N PRO A 141 -25.81 1.07 -1.34
CA PRO A 141 -25.74 2.41 -1.92
C PRO A 141 -26.95 2.78 -2.78
N GLY A 142 -27.51 1.80 -3.50
CA GLY A 142 -28.65 1.99 -4.40
C GLY A 142 -29.98 2.29 -3.69
N ALA A 143 -30.07 2.06 -2.38
CA ALA A 143 -31.28 2.32 -1.61
C ALA A 143 -31.56 3.82 -1.37
N LEU A 144 -30.55 4.69 -1.52
CA LEU A 144 -30.68 6.14 -1.27
C LEU A 144 -31.13 6.91 -2.52
N THR A 145 -32.43 6.87 -2.79
CA THR A 145 -33.07 7.75 -3.78
C THR A 145 -33.52 9.08 -3.15
N HIS A 146 -33.94 10.04 -3.97
CA HIS A 146 -34.53 11.30 -3.46
C HIS A 146 -35.83 11.02 -2.70
N GLN A 147 -36.61 10.03 -3.14
CA GLN A 147 -37.81 9.57 -2.45
C GLN A 147 -37.48 8.90 -1.11
N ALA A 148 -36.51 7.98 -1.10
CA ALA A 148 -36.08 7.29 0.10
C ALA A 148 -35.51 8.25 1.14
N THR A 149 -34.76 9.26 0.70
CA THR A 149 -34.25 10.32 1.58
C THR A 149 -35.40 11.10 2.23
N HIS A 150 -36.46 11.43 1.47
CA HIS A 150 -37.64 12.09 2.03
C HIS A 150 -38.41 11.18 3.00
N ALA A 151 -38.57 9.90 2.67
CA ALA A 151 -39.20 8.92 3.57
C ALA A 151 -38.41 8.77 4.88
N LEU A 152 -37.07 8.71 4.80
CA LEU A 152 -36.18 8.69 5.96
C LEU A 152 -36.31 9.95 6.81
N GLN A 153 -36.33 11.14 6.20
CA GLN A 153 -36.55 12.40 6.91
C GLN A 153 -37.89 12.44 7.64
N HIS A 154 -38.94 11.85 7.06
CA HIS A 154 -40.25 11.71 7.70
C HIS A 154 -40.17 10.76 8.89
N ALA A 155 -39.60 9.56 8.68
CA ALA A 155 -39.47 8.53 9.70
C ALA A 155 -38.61 8.97 10.90
N LEU A 156 -37.55 9.77 10.68
CA LEU A 156 -36.71 10.32 11.75
C LEU A 156 -37.44 11.31 12.68
N ASN A 157 -38.62 11.81 12.30
CA ASN A 157 -39.47 12.63 13.18
C ASN A 157 -40.47 11.79 13.98
N HIS A 158 -40.57 10.49 13.70
CA HIS A 158 -41.49 9.61 14.38
C HIS A 158 -41.02 9.38 15.82
N PRO A 159 -41.92 9.33 16.83
CA PRO A 159 -41.54 9.10 18.23
C PRO A 159 -40.78 7.79 18.47
N LYS A 160 -40.94 6.79 17.60
CA LYS A 160 -40.19 5.52 17.67
C LYS A 160 -38.75 5.64 17.16
N ALA A 161 -38.38 6.70 16.44
CA ALA A 161 -37.04 6.89 15.87
C ALA A 161 -35.98 7.31 16.93
N THR A 162 -36.09 6.74 18.14
CA THR A 162 -35.11 6.83 19.23
C THR A 162 -34.15 5.64 19.23
N SER A 163 -34.45 4.59 18.47
CA SER A 163 -33.58 3.43 18.23
C SER A 163 -33.62 3.04 16.75
N LEU A 164 -32.64 2.26 16.29
CA LEU A 164 -32.60 1.83 14.90
C LEU A 164 -33.80 0.96 14.53
N ASN A 165 -34.20 0.04 15.41
CA ASN A 165 -35.40 -0.79 15.26
C ASN A 165 -36.66 0.07 15.10
N GLY A 166 -36.83 1.08 15.96
CA GLY A 166 -37.99 1.96 15.89
C GLY A 166 -37.97 2.90 14.68
N LEU A 167 -36.79 3.22 14.13
CA LEU A 167 -36.68 3.90 12.84
C LEU A 167 -37.09 3.00 11.67
N VAL A 168 -36.66 1.73 11.67
CA VAL A 168 -37.09 0.74 10.66
C VAL A 168 -38.61 0.57 10.71
N GLU A 169 -39.19 0.45 11.92
CA GLU A 169 -40.64 0.38 12.10
C GLU A 169 -41.35 1.63 11.56
N ALA A 170 -40.79 2.82 11.81
CA ALA A 170 -41.34 4.08 11.29
C ALA A 170 -41.23 4.22 9.75
N LEU A 171 -40.32 3.50 9.10
CA LEU A 171 -40.23 3.43 7.64
C LEU A 171 -41.23 2.44 7.04
N VAL A 172 -41.50 1.32 7.74
CA VAL A 172 -42.42 0.27 7.29
C VAL A 172 -43.88 0.65 7.56
N GLU A 173 -44.15 1.30 8.70
CA GLU A 173 -45.48 1.75 9.11
C GLU A 173 -45.50 3.27 9.39
N PRO A 174 -45.29 4.13 8.37
CA PRO A 174 -45.29 5.56 8.53
C PRO A 174 -46.70 6.11 8.77
N GLU A 175 -46.83 7.13 9.61
CA GLU A 175 -48.05 7.93 9.72
C GLU A 175 -48.21 8.89 8.53
N ASP A 176 -49.45 9.28 8.24
CA ASP A 176 -49.74 10.31 7.23
C ASP A 176 -49.07 11.63 7.59
N GLY A 177 -48.42 12.26 6.61
CA GLY A 177 -47.82 13.58 6.73
C GLY A 177 -48.22 14.49 5.58
N ARG A 178 -47.24 15.18 5.00
CA ARG A 178 -47.44 15.91 3.73
C ARG A 178 -47.83 14.98 2.58
N TRP A 179 -47.42 13.72 2.68
CA TRP A 179 -47.74 12.63 1.77
C TRP A 179 -48.49 11.55 2.54
N GLN A 180 -49.32 10.78 1.83
CA GLN A 180 -50.03 9.63 2.40
C GLN A 180 -49.04 8.52 2.77
N ALA A 181 -49.31 7.81 3.86
CA ALA A 181 -48.53 6.70 4.38
C ALA A 181 -48.18 5.68 3.29
N ALA A 182 -49.15 5.31 2.44
CA ALA A 182 -48.93 4.37 1.34
C ALA A 182 -47.79 4.77 0.39
N LYS A 183 -47.64 6.08 0.09
CA LYS A 183 -46.51 6.57 -0.72
C LYS A 183 -45.20 6.58 0.05
N LEU A 184 -45.25 6.90 1.35
CA LEU A 184 -44.06 6.92 2.20
C LEU A 184 -43.48 5.51 2.38
N VAL A 185 -44.33 4.49 2.49
CA VAL A 185 -43.92 3.07 2.49
C VAL A 185 -43.21 2.70 1.19
N GLU A 186 -43.83 3.00 0.04
CA GLU A 186 -43.24 2.73 -1.29
C GLU A 186 -41.86 3.40 -1.43
N TRP A 187 -41.71 4.62 -0.93
CA TRP A 187 -40.46 5.36 -1.01
C TRP A 187 -39.40 4.89 -0.01
N GLY A 188 -39.82 4.45 1.17
CA GLY A 188 -38.96 4.04 2.28
C GLY A 188 -38.52 2.57 2.21
N GLU A 189 -39.16 1.73 1.39
CA GLU A 189 -38.95 0.28 1.33
C GLU A 189 -37.46 -0.08 1.18
N GLY A 190 -36.76 0.51 0.21
CA GLY A 190 -35.33 0.25 -0.01
C GLY A 190 -34.46 0.63 1.19
N ALA A 191 -34.76 1.76 1.84
CA ALA A 191 -34.04 2.20 3.03
C ALA A 191 -34.32 1.28 4.23
N ALA A 192 -35.57 0.83 4.42
CA ALA A 192 -35.94 -0.10 5.47
C ALA A 192 -35.23 -1.46 5.29
N ILE A 193 -35.17 -1.98 4.06
CA ILE A 193 -34.46 -3.23 3.74
C ILE A 193 -32.94 -3.08 3.96
N ALA A 194 -32.37 -1.93 3.62
CA ALA A 194 -30.96 -1.68 3.86
C ALA A 194 -30.64 -1.63 5.37
N LEU A 195 -31.46 -0.92 6.13
CA LEU A 195 -31.33 -0.82 7.58
C LEU A 195 -31.61 -2.15 8.30
N SER A 196 -32.48 -3.01 7.74
CA SER A 196 -32.76 -4.31 8.35
C SER A 196 -31.55 -5.25 8.35
N ARG A 197 -30.52 -4.99 7.54
CA ARG A 197 -29.25 -5.72 7.65
C ARG A 197 -28.56 -5.53 9.00
N TYR A 198 -28.77 -4.39 9.65
CA TYR A 198 -28.23 -4.05 10.97
C TYR A 198 -29.13 -4.48 12.13
N THR A 199 -30.41 -4.79 11.89
CA THR A 199 -31.36 -5.19 12.94
C THR A 199 -31.61 -6.71 12.92
N ASP A 200 -31.91 -7.25 11.75
CA ASP A 200 -32.29 -8.65 11.56
C ASP A 200 -31.26 -9.45 10.76
N GLY A 201 -30.33 -8.75 10.10
CA GLY A 201 -29.36 -9.35 9.18
C GLY A 201 -28.00 -9.71 9.81
N SER A 202 -27.00 -9.82 8.93
CA SER A 202 -25.64 -10.23 9.28
C SER A 202 -24.87 -9.22 10.15
N LEU A 203 -25.38 -8.00 10.28
CA LEU A 203 -24.74 -6.89 11.01
C LEU A 203 -25.49 -6.55 12.31
N ARG A 204 -26.36 -7.44 12.79
CA ARG A 204 -27.01 -7.32 14.10
C ARG A 204 -26.01 -7.28 15.25
N GLY A 205 -26.39 -6.63 16.34
CA GLY A 205 -25.55 -6.38 17.50
C GLY A 205 -24.59 -5.19 17.36
N LEU A 206 -24.67 -4.41 16.28
CA LEU A 206 -23.81 -3.24 16.06
C LEU A 206 -24.47 -1.91 16.43
N PHE A 207 -25.77 -1.77 16.12
CA PHE A 207 -26.52 -0.50 16.28
C PHE A 207 -27.94 -0.69 16.85
N ASP A 208 -28.37 -1.94 17.02
CA ASP A 208 -29.77 -2.39 17.22
C ASP A 208 -30.05 -3.00 18.61
N GLY A 209 -29.11 -2.90 19.55
CA GLY A 209 -29.26 -3.47 20.87
C GLY A 209 -30.30 -2.72 21.72
N ASP A 210 -31.01 -3.44 22.60
CA ASP A 210 -32.00 -2.86 23.51
C ASP A 210 -31.41 -1.83 24.49
N THR A 211 -30.09 -1.87 24.70
CA THR A 211 -29.31 -0.94 25.52
C THR A 211 -28.52 0.08 24.69
N ALA A 212 -28.83 0.23 23.40
CA ALA A 212 -28.12 1.14 22.51
C ALA A 212 -28.12 2.56 23.09
N SER A 213 -26.94 3.04 23.44
CA SER A 213 -26.73 4.30 24.14
C SER A 213 -25.48 5.00 23.61
N LEU A 214 -25.23 6.21 24.10
CA LEU A 214 -23.98 6.89 23.80
C LEU A 214 -22.98 6.61 24.93
N PRO A 215 -21.69 6.43 24.62
CA PRO A 215 -20.67 6.19 25.63
C PRO A 215 -20.48 7.35 26.61
N GLU A 216 -19.90 7.02 27.77
CA GLU A 216 -19.46 7.98 28.78
C GLU A 216 -18.41 8.96 28.22
N THR A 217 -18.47 10.23 28.64
CA THR A 217 -17.66 11.31 28.06
C THR A 217 -16.55 11.84 28.98
N ASP A 218 -16.54 11.42 30.24
CA ASP A 218 -15.64 11.89 31.30
C ASP A 218 -14.45 10.94 31.57
N ARG A 219 -14.33 9.86 30.79
CA ARG A 219 -13.24 8.88 30.92
C ARG A 219 -11.92 9.42 30.35
N PRO A 220 -10.76 9.06 30.93
CA PRO A 220 -9.45 9.47 30.41
C PRO A 220 -9.17 8.87 29.03
N ILE A 221 -9.64 7.65 28.79
CA ILE A 221 -9.54 6.97 27.50
C ILE A 221 -10.77 6.09 27.27
N VAL A 222 -11.35 6.16 26.07
CA VAL A 222 -12.42 5.29 25.59
C VAL A 222 -11.93 4.57 24.34
N CYS A 223 -11.90 3.24 24.38
CA CYS A 223 -11.44 2.40 23.26
C CYS A 223 -12.62 1.64 22.67
N PHE A 224 -12.90 1.86 21.40
CA PHE A 224 -13.84 1.06 20.62
C PHE A 224 -13.07 -0.08 19.95
N ASP A 225 -13.23 -1.29 20.48
CA ASP A 225 -12.53 -2.48 20.00
C ASP A 225 -13.37 -3.21 18.94
N PHE A 226 -12.89 -3.16 17.70
CA PHE A 226 -13.48 -3.83 16.54
C PHE A 226 -12.69 -5.09 16.14
N SER A 227 -11.71 -5.52 16.92
CA SER A 227 -10.83 -6.66 16.60
C SER A 227 -11.56 -8.00 16.45
N ARG A 228 -12.78 -8.12 17.01
CA ARG A 228 -13.68 -9.29 16.85
C ARG A 228 -14.41 -9.33 15.51
N LEU A 229 -14.46 -8.20 14.79
CA LEU A 229 -15.12 -8.13 13.48
C LEU A 229 -14.15 -8.59 12.38
N ASP A 230 -14.71 -9.20 11.33
CA ASP A 230 -13.93 -9.46 10.11
C ASP A 230 -13.40 -8.13 9.55
N ARG A 231 -12.09 -8.07 9.27
CA ARG A 231 -11.40 -6.87 8.77
C ARG A 231 -11.96 -6.36 7.44
N ASN A 232 -12.55 -7.26 6.64
CA ASN A 232 -13.19 -6.92 5.37
C ASN A 232 -14.69 -6.61 5.53
N SER A 233 -15.19 -6.55 6.77
CA SER A 233 -16.60 -6.27 7.02
C SER A 233 -16.97 -4.87 6.53
N PRO A 234 -18.04 -4.73 5.71
CA PRO A 234 -18.53 -3.42 5.28
C PRO A 234 -19.07 -2.57 6.45
N ALA A 235 -19.21 -3.15 7.63
CA ALA A 235 -19.66 -2.45 8.83
C ALA A 235 -18.56 -1.62 9.51
N ILE A 236 -17.27 -1.94 9.33
CA ILE A 236 -16.19 -1.23 10.02
C ILE A 236 -16.19 0.27 9.67
N PRO A 237 -16.21 0.70 8.39
CA PRO A 237 -16.24 2.13 8.07
C PRO A 237 -17.48 2.84 8.65
N SER A 238 -18.61 2.13 8.70
CA SER A 238 -19.85 2.64 9.30
C SER A 238 -19.72 2.88 10.80
N LEU A 239 -19.13 1.93 11.53
CA LEU A 239 -18.85 2.07 12.96
C LEU A 239 -17.85 3.18 13.24
N MET A 240 -16.75 3.25 12.47
CA MET A 240 -15.77 4.33 12.57
C MET A 240 -16.44 5.70 12.38
N ALA A 241 -17.34 5.82 11.41
CA ALA A 241 -18.08 7.06 11.17
C ALA A 241 -19.05 7.39 12.30
N ALA A 242 -19.74 6.40 12.84
CA ALA A 242 -20.68 6.59 13.95
C ALA A 242 -19.95 7.04 15.23
N VAL A 243 -18.79 6.45 15.52
CA VAL A 243 -17.91 6.89 16.62
C VAL A 243 -17.40 8.30 16.37
N ALA A 244 -16.93 8.62 15.16
CA ALA A 244 -16.46 9.97 14.85
C ALA A 244 -17.57 11.03 14.93
N CYS A 245 -18.82 10.70 14.58
CA CYS A 245 -19.99 11.55 14.83
C CYS A 245 -20.25 11.76 16.32
N TRP A 246 -20.18 10.70 17.12
CA TRP A 246 -20.27 10.79 18.59
C TRP A 246 -19.16 11.66 19.19
N VAL A 247 -17.92 11.45 18.75
CA VAL A 247 -16.75 12.24 19.13
C VAL A 247 -17.03 13.72 18.92
N GLU A 248 -17.48 14.09 17.73
CA GLU A 248 -17.66 15.50 17.38
C GLU A 248 -18.83 16.17 18.08
N HIS A 249 -19.98 15.52 18.10
CA HIS A 249 -21.24 16.19 18.44
C HIS A 249 -21.64 15.99 19.90
N VAL A 250 -21.03 15.03 20.60
CA VAL A 250 -21.40 14.68 21.97
C VAL A 250 -20.19 14.72 22.88
N TRP A 251 -19.14 13.95 22.57
CA TRP A 251 -17.96 13.88 23.43
C TRP A 251 -17.19 15.19 23.49
N LEU A 252 -16.86 15.82 22.35
CA LEU A 252 -16.14 17.09 22.34
C LEU A 252 -16.90 18.17 23.12
N PRO A 253 -18.20 18.45 22.89
CA PRO A 253 -18.91 19.46 23.67
C PRO A 253 -18.98 19.20 25.19
N GLN A 254 -18.91 17.94 25.62
CA GLN A 254 -19.05 17.55 27.03
C GLN A 254 -17.72 17.33 27.75
N SER A 255 -16.66 17.01 27.00
CA SER A 255 -15.32 16.75 27.51
C SER A 255 -14.77 17.98 28.25
N THR A 256 -14.28 17.75 29.47
CA THR A 256 -13.65 18.77 30.32
C THR A 256 -12.13 18.79 30.23
N ALA A 257 -11.53 17.98 29.35
CA ALA A 257 -10.09 17.86 29.23
C ALA A 257 -9.45 19.10 28.61
N THR A 258 -8.19 19.33 28.98
CA THR A 258 -7.35 20.42 28.44
C THR A 258 -7.12 20.28 26.94
N HIS A 259 -6.99 19.04 26.46
CA HIS A 259 -6.90 18.70 25.05
C HIS A 259 -7.43 17.29 24.80
N ARG A 260 -7.88 17.01 23.58
CA ARG A 260 -8.51 15.75 23.19
C ARG A 260 -7.80 15.11 22.01
N HIS A 261 -7.81 13.78 21.96
CA HIS A 261 -7.24 12.98 20.89
C HIS A 261 -8.25 11.98 20.34
N LEU A 262 -8.35 11.88 19.01
CA LEU A 262 -9.04 10.81 18.30
C LEU A 262 -8.00 9.98 17.56
N VAL A 263 -7.78 8.74 18.02
CA VAL A 263 -6.88 7.78 17.39
C VAL A 263 -7.66 6.93 16.40
N LEU A 264 -7.16 6.85 15.17
CA LEU A 264 -7.74 6.04 14.09
C LEU A 264 -6.71 4.98 13.68
N GLU A 265 -6.83 3.77 14.21
CA GLU A 265 -6.07 2.61 13.71
C GLU A 265 -6.63 2.16 12.35
N GLU A 266 -5.74 1.69 11.46
CA GLU A 266 -6.05 1.27 10.08
C GLU A 266 -6.99 2.25 9.35
N ALA A 267 -6.68 3.55 9.46
CA ALA A 267 -7.54 4.62 8.98
C ALA A 267 -7.88 4.56 7.48
N TRP A 268 -7.14 3.79 6.67
CA TRP A 268 -7.48 3.56 5.26
C TRP A 268 -8.90 3.03 5.09
N GLN A 269 -9.43 2.24 6.04
CA GLN A 269 -10.78 1.68 5.98
C GLN A 269 -11.86 2.77 5.90
N ILE A 270 -11.74 3.82 6.70
CA ILE A 270 -12.67 4.97 6.67
C ILE A 270 -12.32 5.99 5.58
N LEU A 271 -11.03 6.19 5.30
CA LEU A 271 -10.56 7.18 4.34
C LEU A 271 -10.87 6.80 2.88
N LEU A 272 -10.89 5.50 2.55
CA LEU A 272 -11.25 5.02 1.22
C LEU A 272 -12.77 4.93 0.98
N SER A 273 -13.58 4.95 2.04
CA SER A 273 -15.03 4.83 1.92
C SER A 273 -15.66 6.17 1.47
N PRO A 274 -16.28 6.25 0.28
CA PRO A 274 -16.86 7.49 -0.20
C PRO A 274 -17.97 8.03 0.72
N ALA A 275 -18.69 7.14 1.40
CA ALA A 275 -19.81 7.50 2.27
C ALA A 275 -19.38 8.12 3.61
N THR A 276 -18.11 8.00 3.99
CA THR A 276 -17.62 8.36 5.34
C THR A 276 -16.34 9.20 5.33
N SER A 277 -15.58 9.20 4.24
CA SER A 277 -14.32 9.95 4.13
C SER A 277 -14.50 11.45 4.42
N GLU A 278 -15.55 12.09 3.91
CA GLU A 278 -15.85 13.51 4.13
C GLU A 278 -15.90 13.91 5.61
N LEU A 279 -16.37 12.99 6.48
CA LEU A 279 -16.42 13.19 7.93
C LEU A 279 -15.02 13.37 8.51
N ILE A 280 -14.09 12.47 8.16
CA ILE A 280 -12.71 12.52 8.65
C ILE A 280 -11.97 13.69 8.04
N GLN A 281 -12.20 14.01 6.76
CA GLN A 281 -11.64 15.22 6.14
C GLN A 281 -12.04 16.48 6.90
N ARG A 282 -13.31 16.56 7.29
CA ARG A 282 -13.85 17.69 8.06
C ARG A 282 -13.20 17.76 9.43
N LEU A 283 -13.09 16.64 10.15
CA LEU A 283 -12.39 16.60 11.44
C LEU A 283 -10.92 17.01 11.33
N LEU A 284 -10.18 16.53 10.32
CA LEU A 284 -8.79 16.94 10.08
C LEU A 284 -8.68 18.46 9.83
N LYS A 285 -9.60 19.04 9.05
CA LYS A 285 -9.61 20.49 8.74
C LYS A 285 -9.97 21.37 9.93
N PHE A 286 -10.88 20.92 10.79
CA PHE A 286 -11.42 21.70 11.91
C PHE A 286 -10.85 21.33 13.28
N SER A 287 -9.96 20.34 13.36
CA SER A 287 -9.38 19.80 14.60
C SER A 287 -8.87 20.89 15.55
N ARG A 288 -8.21 21.91 14.98
CA ARG A 288 -7.70 23.09 15.69
C ARG A 288 -8.76 23.88 16.43
N LYS A 289 -9.88 24.18 15.75
CA LYS A 289 -10.99 24.92 16.34
C LYS A 289 -11.68 24.10 17.43
N MET A 290 -11.62 22.78 17.31
CA MET A 290 -12.26 21.85 18.23
C MET A 290 -11.39 21.51 19.44
N GLY A 291 -10.10 21.88 19.46
CA GLY A 291 -9.16 21.43 20.50
C GLY A 291 -8.99 19.91 20.46
N LEU A 292 -8.84 19.37 19.25
CA LEU A 292 -8.73 17.95 18.95
C LEU A 292 -7.44 17.70 18.16
N SER A 293 -6.73 16.63 18.47
CA SER A 293 -5.72 16.02 17.60
C SER A 293 -6.26 14.74 16.99
N LEU A 294 -6.17 14.61 15.67
CA LEU A 294 -6.38 13.32 15.02
C LEU A 294 -5.04 12.61 14.89
N ASP A 295 -4.94 11.42 15.49
CA ASP A 295 -3.76 10.57 15.44
C ASP A 295 -4.07 9.39 14.49
N VAL A 296 -3.61 9.51 13.24
CA VAL A 296 -3.88 8.56 12.17
C VAL A 296 -2.77 7.51 12.14
N VAL A 297 -3.12 6.23 12.30
CA VAL A 297 -2.15 5.13 12.35
C VAL A 297 -2.39 4.16 11.19
N MET A 298 -1.36 3.92 10.38
CA MET A 298 -1.43 3.10 9.18
C MET A 298 -0.14 2.33 8.93
N HIS A 299 -0.20 1.26 8.14
CA HIS A 299 0.98 0.49 7.76
C HIS A 299 1.77 1.17 6.64
N THR A 300 1.10 1.48 5.54
CA THR A 300 1.68 2.15 4.39
C THR A 300 0.80 3.31 3.94
N LEU A 301 1.40 4.26 3.24
CA LEU A 301 0.66 5.33 2.58
C LEU A 301 0.01 4.84 1.28
N SER A 302 0.62 3.84 0.63
CA SER A 302 0.05 3.16 -0.55
C SER A 302 -1.32 2.52 -0.31
N ASP A 303 -1.65 2.19 0.94
CA ASP A 303 -2.98 1.70 1.33
C ASP A 303 -4.11 2.69 1.01
N LEU A 304 -3.81 4.00 0.90
CA LEU A 304 -4.79 5.03 0.51
C LEU A 304 -5.01 5.13 -1.01
N GLY A 305 -4.22 4.41 -1.80
CA GLY A 305 -4.14 4.61 -3.25
C GLY A 305 -3.71 6.03 -3.63
N ASN A 306 -3.94 6.37 -4.91
CA ASN A 306 -3.68 7.72 -5.42
C ASN A 306 -4.97 8.56 -5.34
N GLY A 307 -4.86 9.82 -4.90
CA GLY A 307 -5.95 10.79 -4.96
C GLY A 307 -6.28 11.47 -3.63
N PRO A 308 -7.53 11.95 -3.44
CA PRO A 308 -7.89 12.83 -2.33
C PRO A 308 -7.62 12.24 -0.94
N ALA A 309 -7.73 10.93 -0.77
CA ALA A 309 -7.46 10.26 0.51
C ALA A 309 -5.98 10.40 0.91
N GLN A 310 -5.06 10.23 -0.04
CA GLN A 310 -3.63 10.41 0.18
C GLN A 310 -3.28 11.87 0.48
N ASP A 311 -3.97 12.82 -0.15
CA ASP A 311 -3.77 14.25 0.14
C ASP A 311 -4.13 14.63 1.58
N LEU A 312 -4.98 13.86 2.27
CA LEU A 312 -5.31 14.10 3.67
C LEU A 312 -4.14 13.87 4.61
N ALA A 313 -3.19 13.01 4.24
CA ALA A 313 -1.96 12.84 5.01
C ALA A 313 -1.13 14.15 5.05
N ARG A 314 -1.33 15.08 4.10
CA ARG A 314 -0.71 16.42 4.14
C ARG A 314 -1.32 17.35 5.19
N LEU A 315 -2.51 17.03 5.71
CA LEU A 315 -3.15 17.78 6.81
C LEU A 315 -2.56 17.40 8.18
N CYS A 316 -1.73 16.37 8.24
CA CYS A 316 -0.94 16.00 9.41
C CYS A 316 0.40 16.73 9.36
N GLU A 317 0.61 17.67 10.29
CA GLU A 317 1.88 18.41 10.40
C GLU A 317 2.93 17.65 11.20
N ILE A 318 2.51 16.62 11.94
CA ILE A 318 3.38 15.69 12.63
C ILE A 318 3.34 14.36 11.89
N ALA A 319 4.50 13.83 11.55
CA ALA A 319 4.61 12.47 11.05
C ALA A 319 5.72 11.73 11.80
N HIS A 320 5.47 10.47 12.16
CA HIS A 320 6.52 9.56 12.59
C HIS A 320 6.48 8.29 11.75
N VAL A 321 7.54 8.12 10.97
CA VAL A 321 7.66 7.08 9.94
C VAL A 321 8.67 6.05 10.42
N GLY A 322 8.17 4.89 10.85
CA GLY A 322 8.99 3.72 11.17
C GLY A 322 9.51 3.02 9.92
N ARG A 323 10.04 1.82 10.09
CA ARG A 323 10.61 1.05 8.96
C ARG A 323 9.57 0.77 7.87
N LEU A 324 9.90 1.13 6.63
CA LEU A 324 9.15 0.87 5.40
C LEU A 324 10.09 0.35 4.30
N GLY A 325 9.54 -0.31 3.28
CA GLY A 325 10.31 -0.70 2.10
C GLY A 325 10.83 0.53 1.32
N PRO A 326 11.87 0.38 0.48
CA PRO A 326 12.48 1.51 -0.25
C PRO A 326 11.50 2.29 -1.14
N GLU A 327 10.61 1.60 -1.85
CA GLU A 327 9.60 2.23 -2.70
C GLU A 327 8.62 3.06 -1.87
N GLU A 328 8.10 2.47 -0.79
CA GLU A 328 7.16 3.14 0.11
C GLU A 328 7.81 4.34 0.82
N ALA A 329 9.08 4.21 1.22
CA ALA A 329 9.86 5.30 1.78
C ALA A 329 9.98 6.49 0.80
N ALA A 330 10.16 6.22 -0.49
CA ALA A 330 10.21 7.25 -1.52
C ALA A 330 8.86 7.96 -1.70
N ILE A 331 7.74 7.22 -1.69
CA ILE A 331 6.38 7.78 -1.78
C ILE A 331 6.10 8.69 -0.58
N VAL A 332 6.35 8.18 0.64
CA VAL A 332 6.18 8.94 1.88
C VAL A 332 7.09 10.16 1.92
N GLY A 333 8.34 10.01 1.48
CA GLY A 333 9.31 11.08 1.39
C GLY A 333 8.87 12.22 0.47
N ALA A 334 8.36 11.86 -0.72
CA ALA A 334 7.82 12.83 -1.68
C ALA A 334 6.57 13.54 -1.15
N LEU A 335 5.65 12.81 -0.49
CA LEU A 335 4.43 13.40 0.07
C LEU A 335 4.74 14.37 1.21
N LEU A 336 5.57 13.94 2.16
CA LEU A 336 5.88 14.67 3.38
C LEU A 336 7.04 15.66 3.22
N ALA A 337 7.60 15.79 2.02
CA ALA A 337 8.78 16.62 1.73
C ALA A 337 9.96 16.31 2.67
N LEU A 338 10.24 15.02 2.88
CA LEU A 338 11.39 14.59 3.68
C LEU A 338 12.69 14.79 2.90
N PRO A 339 13.80 15.13 3.57
CA PRO A 339 15.10 15.23 2.92
C PRO A 339 15.62 13.83 2.53
N ASP A 340 16.39 13.75 1.44
CA ASP A 340 16.91 12.50 0.87
C ASP A 340 17.63 11.61 1.90
N TRP A 341 18.37 12.23 2.82
CA TRP A 341 19.08 11.50 3.87
C TRP A 341 18.12 10.78 4.83
N ALA A 342 16.95 11.36 5.10
CA ALA A 342 15.95 10.76 5.97
C ALA A 342 15.22 9.63 5.24
N ILE A 343 14.87 9.85 3.97
CA ILE A 343 14.27 8.83 3.10
C ILE A 343 15.17 7.58 3.01
N ALA A 344 16.47 7.79 2.76
CA ALA A 344 17.45 6.70 2.68
C ALA A 344 17.61 5.92 3.99
N LYS A 345 17.24 6.51 5.14
CA LYS A 345 17.33 5.83 6.44
C LYS A 345 16.11 4.98 6.76
N ILE A 346 14.91 5.34 6.28
CA ILE A 346 13.66 4.64 6.58
C ILE A 346 13.74 3.10 6.46
N PRO A 347 14.31 2.51 5.39
CA PRO A 347 14.38 1.05 5.25
C PRO A 347 15.25 0.34 6.30
N THR A 348 16.20 1.07 6.88
CA THR A 348 17.19 0.54 7.84
C THR A 348 16.83 0.74 9.30
N LEU A 349 15.69 1.41 9.59
CA LEU A 349 15.29 1.72 10.96
C LEU A 349 15.02 0.45 11.78
N ALA A 350 15.55 0.40 13.00
CA ALA A 350 15.23 -0.65 13.95
C ALA A 350 13.83 -0.44 14.57
N PRO A 351 13.21 -1.49 15.14
CA PRO A 351 11.96 -1.33 15.90
C PRO A 351 12.06 -0.23 16.96
N GLY A 352 11.06 0.64 17.02
CA GLY A 352 11.04 1.80 17.92
C GLY A 352 11.87 2.99 17.46
N GLN A 353 12.51 2.93 16.30
CA GLN A 353 13.13 4.08 15.63
C GLN A 353 12.21 4.58 14.52
N ALA A 354 12.05 5.90 14.42
CA ALA A 354 11.25 6.53 13.39
C ALA A 354 11.90 7.83 12.90
N VAL A 355 11.70 8.16 11.62
CA VAL A 355 11.90 9.52 11.12
C VAL A 355 10.72 10.36 11.60
N TRP A 356 11.01 11.39 12.39
CA TRP A 356 10.04 12.35 12.87
C TRP A 356 10.10 13.62 12.04
N LYS A 357 8.95 14.03 11.50
CA LYS A 357 8.72 15.36 10.94
C LYS A 357 7.78 16.12 11.85
N VAL A 358 8.12 17.36 12.21
CA VAL A 358 7.28 18.22 13.07
C VAL A 358 7.20 19.62 12.44
N GLY A 359 6.00 20.03 12.05
CA GLY A 359 5.82 21.30 11.35
C GLY A 359 6.51 21.27 9.97
N PRO A 360 6.85 22.43 9.38
CA PRO A 360 7.35 22.49 8.02
C PRO A 360 8.79 21.95 7.86
N ASP A 361 9.70 22.30 8.78
CA ASP A 361 11.14 22.17 8.53
C ASP A 361 11.87 21.15 9.42
N TYR A 362 11.29 20.75 10.56
CA TYR A 362 12.00 19.88 11.50
C TYR A 362 11.90 18.42 11.04
N VAL A 363 13.07 17.80 10.81
CA VAL A 363 13.21 16.36 10.57
C VAL A 363 14.36 15.80 11.41
N ASP A 364 14.11 14.69 12.11
CA ASP A 364 15.09 14.00 12.95
C ASP A 364 14.80 12.48 12.97
N ILE A 365 15.77 11.66 13.38
CA ILE A 365 15.55 10.23 13.64
C ILE A 365 15.49 10.04 15.14
N ILE A 366 14.33 9.65 15.66
CA ILE A 366 14.12 9.49 17.09
C ILE A 366 13.94 8.02 17.42
N GLN A 367 14.67 7.56 18.43
CA GLN A 367 14.40 6.29 19.11
C GLN A 367 13.44 6.55 20.27
N THR A 368 12.26 5.94 20.22
CA THR A 368 11.29 5.95 21.32
C THR A 368 11.92 5.26 22.53
N VAL A 369 11.92 5.94 23.68
CA VAL A 369 12.44 5.38 24.93
C VAL A 369 11.25 5.05 25.82
N ILE A 370 11.17 3.78 26.24
CA ILE A 370 10.09 3.23 27.06
C ILE A 370 10.65 2.67 28.36
N ASN A 371 9.87 2.74 29.44
CA ASN A 371 10.18 2.06 30.69
C ASN A 371 9.62 0.62 30.72
N GLU A 372 9.93 -0.16 31.76
CA GLU A 372 9.49 -1.56 31.86
C GLU A 372 7.97 -1.73 31.94
N GLU A 373 7.27 -0.81 32.57
CA GLU A 373 5.81 -0.85 32.67
C GLU A 373 5.16 -0.57 31.31
N GLU A 374 5.63 0.46 30.60
CA GLU A 374 5.22 0.80 29.25
C GLU A 374 5.51 -0.35 28.28
N ALA A 375 6.68 -1.00 28.40
CA ALA A 375 7.03 -2.15 27.58
C ALA A 375 6.04 -3.31 27.78
N LYS A 376 5.56 -3.54 29.00
CA LYS A 376 4.53 -4.57 29.28
C LYS A 376 3.16 -4.18 28.74
N LEU A 377 2.76 -2.92 28.91
CA LEU A 377 1.45 -2.42 28.48
C LEU A 377 1.31 -2.27 26.96
N THR A 378 2.43 -2.12 26.25
CA THR A 378 2.45 -1.91 24.80
C THR A 378 2.93 -3.11 24.00
N ASP A 379 3.16 -4.24 24.68
CA ASP A 379 3.53 -5.49 24.03
C ASP A 379 2.35 -6.07 23.23
N THR A 380 2.48 -6.04 21.91
CA THR A 380 1.51 -6.61 20.96
C THR A 380 2.09 -7.79 20.17
N SER A 381 3.21 -8.37 20.60
CA SER A 381 3.92 -9.45 19.88
C SER A 381 4.21 -10.66 20.79
N SER A 382 3.42 -10.79 21.86
CA SER A 382 3.57 -11.84 22.86
C SER A 382 3.54 -13.24 22.24
N ARG A 383 2.70 -13.49 21.22
CA ARG A 383 2.61 -14.78 20.51
C ARG A 383 3.89 -15.17 19.79
N ARG A 384 4.48 -14.26 19.00
CA ARG A 384 5.75 -14.54 18.30
C ARG A 384 6.85 -14.83 19.31
N ARG A 385 6.90 -14.06 20.41
CA ARG A 385 7.88 -14.31 21.48
C ARG A 385 7.63 -15.64 22.20
N MET A 386 6.38 -15.98 22.51
CA MET A 386 6.02 -17.26 23.13
C MET A 386 6.36 -18.43 22.21
N ALA A 387 6.11 -18.32 20.90
CA ALA A 387 6.51 -19.32 19.91
C ALA A 387 8.04 -19.44 19.80
N GLN A 388 8.76 -18.31 19.78
CA GLN A 388 10.22 -18.29 19.77
C GLN A 388 10.80 -18.86 21.07
N GLN A 389 10.17 -18.61 22.23
CA GLN A 389 10.55 -19.16 23.51
C GLN A 389 10.25 -20.66 23.61
N ALA A 390 9.11 -21.11 23.08
CA ALA A 390 8.78 -22.53 23.01
C ALA A 390 9.77 -23.30 22.12
N LEU A 391 10.12 -22.74 20.95
CA LEU A 391 11.15 -23.30 20.07
C LEU A 391 12.55 -23.28 20.71
N ALA A 392 12.89 -22.23 21.46
CA ALA A 392 14.17 -22.17 22.19
C ALA A 392 14.23 -23.19 23.34
N VAL A 393 13.13 -23.42 24.05
CA VAL A 393 13.02 -24.45 25.09
C VAL A 393 13.10 -25.85 24.48
N GLU A 394 12.46 -26.09 23.33
CA GLU A 394 12.58 -27.36 22.60
C GLU A 394 14.02 -27.62 22.15
N GLN A 395 14.73 -26.60 21.66
CA GLN A 395 16.15 -26.68 21.29
C GLN A 395 17.07 -26.94 22.49
N ASP A 396 16.79 -26.33 23.64
CA ASP A 396 17.54 -26.58 24.89
C ASP A 396 17.25 -27.98 25.46
N THR A 397 16.05 -28.54 25.26
CA THR A 397 15.72 -29.93 25.64
C THR A 397 16.20 -30.99 24.65
N ALA A 398 16.53 -30.61 23.41
CA ALA A 398 17.03 -31.50 22.36
C ALA A 398 18.57 -31.54 22.27
N ALA A 399 19.28 -30.71 23.05
CA ALA A 399 20.72 -30.84 23.21
C ALA A 399 21.02 -32.09 24.06
N PRO A 400 21.80 -33.07 23.56
CA PRO A 400 22.20 -34.20 24.38
C PRO A 400 23.04 -33.69 25.54
N ALA A 401 22.64 -34.06 26.76
CA ALA A 401 23.44 -33.84 27.95
C ALA A 401 24.83 -34.47 27.73
N VAL A 402 25.85 -33.63 27.64
CA VAL A 402 27.24 -34.07 27.71
C VAL A 402 27.49 -34.38 29.18
N ASP A 403 27.20 -35.63 29.57
CA ASP A 403 27.60 -36.18 30.86
C ASP A 403 29.11 -36.42 30.82
N SER A 404 29.84 -35.65 31.61
CA SER A 404 31.21 -35.94 32.00
C SER A 404 31.19 -36.89 33.20
N ASP A 405 31.53 -38.16 32.99
CA ASP A 405 32.60 -38.87 33.72
C ASP A 405 32.48 -40.41 33.61
N ASP A 406 33.67 -41.03 33.46
CA ASP A 406 34.10 -42.37 33.89
C ASP A 406 33.64 -43.68 33.19
N ASP A 407 34.61 -44.22 32.43
CA ASP A 407 35.34 -45.48 32.67
C ASP A 407 34.69 -46.88 32.45
N GLN A 408 35.42 -47.72 31.69
CA GLN A 408 35.38 -49.20 31.54
C GLN A 408 34.09 -49.80 30.91
N GLY A 409 34.09 -50.77 29.99
CA GLY A 409 35.06 -51.70 29.44
C GLY A 409 34.27 -52.89 28.84
N ASP A 410 34.83 -53.52 27.81
CA ASP A 410 34.59 -54.90 27.37
C ASP A 410 33.24 -55.36 26.75
N ASP A 411 33.31 -55.54 25.42
CA ASP A 411 33.31 -56.85 24.73
C ASP A 411 32.01 -57.61 24.35
N LEU A 412 32.07 -58.09 23.09
CA LEU A 412 31.56 -59.36 22.53
C LEU A 412 30.14 -59.49 21.90
N PHE A 413 30.17 -59.39 20.56
CA PHE A 413 29.77 -60.41 19.56
C PHE A 413 28.33 -60.98 19.45
N ALA A 414 27.76 -60.74 18.25
CA ALA A 414 27.36 -61.74 17.23
C ALA A 414 25.88 -62.00 16.89
N LYS A 415 25.54 -61.55 15.66
CA LYS A 415 24.82 -62.24 14.56
C LYS A 415 23.35 -62.65 14.75
N THR A 416 22.47 -62.14 13.87
CA THR A 416 21.93 -62.89 12.70
C THR A 416 20.98 -62.00 11.86
N ASP A 417 21.28 -61.84 10.57
CA ASP A 417 20.30 -61.52 9.51
C ASP A 417 19.87 -62.83 8.83
N PRO A 418 18.68 -62.91 8.20
CA PRO A 418 18.64 -62.58 6.77
C PRO A 418 17.35 -61.91 6.23
N ALA A 419 17.59 -61.06 5.22
CA ALA A 419 16.86 -60.90 3.96
C ALA A 419 15.38 -60.47 3.96
N GLY A 420 15.18 -59.20 3.59
CA GLY A 420 14.07 -58.70 2.80
C GLY A 420 14.57 -57.49 2.00
N ASP A 421 14.69 -57.65 0.68
CA ASP A 421 14.98 -56.57 -0.26
C ASP A 421 13.79 -55.59 -0.28
N ASP A 422 14.05 -54.33 0.05
CA ASP A 422 13.28 -53.18 -0.45
C ASP A 422 14.25 -52.01 -0.63
N ASP A 423 14.41 -51.64 -1.89
CA ASP A 423 15.30 -50.64 -2.46
C ASP A 423 14.74 -49.25 -2.14
N GLY A 424 14.97 -48.80 -0.90
CA GLY A 424 14.66 -47.44 -0.42
C GLY A 424 15.93 -46.63 -0.23
N GLU A 425 16.34 -45.95 -1.29
CA GLU A 425 17.43 -44.97 -1.36
C GLU A 425 17.24 -43.86 -0.29
N TRP A 426 18.31 -43.54 0.44
CA TRP A 426 18.30 -42.66 1.61
C TRP A 426 17.92 -41.21 1.26
N ASP A 427 16.80 -40.71 1.79
CA ASP A 427 16.44 -39.29 1.68
C ASP A 427 16.64 -38.58 3.02
N TRP A 428 17.89 -38.19 3.28
CA TRP A 428 18.23 -37.26 4.35
C TRP A 428 17.86 -35.84 3.89
N GLU A 429 16.83 -35.22 4.46
CA GLU A 429 16.62 -33.77 4.29
C GLU A 429 17.78 -33.02 4.95
N MET A 430 18.61 -32.40 4.11
CA MET A 430 19.79 -31.64 4.50
C MET A 430 19.44 -30.18 4.90
N PRO A 431 20.23 -29.54 5.77
CA PRO A 431 20.02 -28.15 6.18
C PRO A 431 20.15 -27.15 5.00
N PRO A 432 19.55 -25.95 5.07
CA PRO A 432 19.30 -25.06 3.92
C PRO A 432 20.54 -24.33 3.34
N ASN A 433 21.77 -24.74 3.66
CA ASN A 433 22.99 -24.01 3.29
C ASN A 433 24.01 -24.85 2.50
N VAL A 434 23.58 -25.88 1.77
CA VAL A 434 24.50 -26.62 0.88
C VAL A 434 24.57 -25.92 -0.48
N ILE A 435 25.68 -25.21 -0.68
CA ILE A 435 26.10 -24.66 -1.96
C ILE A 435 26.18 -25.80 -2.98
N ASP A 436 25.45 -25.68 -4.09
CA ASP A 436 25.58 -26.61 -5.21
C ASP A 436 27.03 -26.59 -5.75
N SER A 437 27.72 -27.73 -5.57
CA SER A 437 29.10 -27.93 -6.02
C SER A 437 29.32 -27.66 -7.51
N ARG A 438 28.27 -27.75 -8.34
CA ARG A 438 28.32 -27.44 -9.78
C ARG A 438 28.64 -25.97 -10.03
N HIS A 439 28.13 -25.05 -9.20
CA HIS A 439 28.43 -23.63 -9.36
C HIS A 439 29.89 -23.31 -9.06
N LEU A 440 30.46 -23.96 -8.05
CA LEU A 440 31.88 -23.81 -7.70
C LEU A 440 32.79 -24.33 -8.82
N ALA A 441 32.42 -25.44 -9.48
CA ALA A 441 33.17 -25.96 -10.62
C ALA A 441 33.23 -24.98 -11.80
N ALA A 442 32.12 -24.29 -12.11
CA ALA A 442 32.10 -23.27 -13.15
C ALA A 442 32.97 -22.05 -12.80
N ILE A 443 32.95 -21.61 -11.54
CA ILE A 443 33.76 -20.47 -11.07
C ILE A 443 35.25 -20.83 -11.06
N GLU A 444 35.62 -22.03 -10.63
CA GLU A 444 37.01 -22.47 -10.58
C GLU A 444 37.60 -22.61 -11.99
N ALA A 445 36.84 -23.17 -12.94
CA ALA A 445 37.23 -23.18 -14.35
C ALA A 445 37.47 -21.76 -14.90
N ALA A 446 36.68 -20.77 -14.49
CA ALA A 446 36.87 -19.38 -14.86
C ALA A 446 38.15 -18.78 -14.24
N ARG A 447 38.44 -19.08 -12.96
CA ARG A 447 39.67 -18.64 -12.27
C ARG A 447 40.93 -19.21 -12.90
N GLU A 448 40.86 -20.45 -13.39
CA GLU A 448 41.96 -21.10 -14.10
C GLU A 448 42.10 -20.63 -15.57
N GLY A 449 41.31 -19.63 -15.99
CA GLY A 449 41.37 -19.02 -17.32
C GLY A 449 40.67 -19.82 -18.42
N ARG A 450 39.93 -20.89 -18.07
CA ARG A 450 39.18 -21.74 -19.02
C ARG A 450 37.75 -21.21 -19.21
N CYS A 451 37.65 -20.02 -19.80
CA CYS A 451 36.40 -19.29 -19.91
C CYS A 451 35.31 -19.94 -20.76
N GLY A 452 35.67 -20.68 -21.81
CA GLY A 452 34.70 -21.43 -22.62
C GLY A 452 34.06 -22.57 -21.82
N GLU A 453 34.90 -23.36 -21.14
CA GLU A 453 34.46 -24.47 -20.30
C GLU A 453 33.61 -23.98 -19.11
N ALA A 454 34.00 -22.88 -18.47
CA ALA A 454 33.23 -22.26 -17.39
C ALA A 454 31.83 -21.79 -17.84
N ALA A 455 31.73 -21.23 -19.04
CA ALA A 455 30.45 -20.78 -19.60
C ALA A 455 29.55 -21.97 -19.96
N ASP A 456 30.13 -23.05 -20.51
CA ASP A 456 29.40 -24.27 -20.85
C ASP A 456 28.89 -24.99 -19.59
N LEU A 457 29.71 -25.11 -18.55
CA LEU A 457 29.30 -25.68 -17.25
C LEU A 457 28.17 -24.87 -16.61
N ALA A 458 28.25 -23.54 -16.66
CA ALA A 458 27.21 -22.68 -16.11
C ALA A 458 25.90 -22.76 -16.91
N ALA A 459 25.97 -22.88 -18.24
CA ALA A 459 24.79 -23.04 -19.08
C ALA A 459 24.16 -24.44 -18.96
N LEU A 460 24.96 -25.47 -18.72
CA LEU A 460 24.48 -26.83 -18.48
C LEU A 460 23.70 -26.90 -17.16
N GLY A 461 24.29 -26.40 -16.07
CA GLY A 461 23.63 -26.36 -14.75
C GLY A 461 22.34 -25.55 -14.75
N GLU A 462 22.35 -24.39 -15.41
CA GLU A 462 21.14 -23.56 -15.61
C GLU A 462 20.03 -24.34 -16.30
N ARG A 463 20.34 -25.09 -17.37
CA ARG A 463 19.34 -25.89 -18.10
C ARG A 463 18.81 -27.05 -17.27
N GLU A 464 19.68 -27.74 -16.54
CA GLU A 464 19.28 -28.83 -15.65
C GLU A 464 18.30 -28.33 -14.58
N ASP A 465 18.60 -27.20 -13.94
CA ASP A 465 17.77 -26.67 -12.85
C ASP A 465 16.49 -25.99 -13.36
N ILE A 466 16.50 -25.39 -14.55
CA ILE A 466 15.28 -24.95 -15.23
C ILE A 466 14.39 -26.16 -15.56
N THR A 467 14.97 -27.28 -15.97
CA THR A 467 14.21 -28.49 -16.31
C THR A 467 13.63 -29.16 -15.06
N ALA A 468 14.37 -29.17 -13.95
CA ALA A 468 13.96 -29.79 -12.69
C ALA A 468 12.99 -28.92 -11.88
N HIS A 469 13.24 -27.60 -11.80
CA HIS A 469 12.56 -26.70 -10.85
C HIS A 469 11.78 -25.56 -11.53
N GLY A 470 11.91 -25.38 -12.84
CA GLY A 470 11.24 -24.34 -13.62
C GLY A 470 12.04 -23.03 -13.73
N ILE A 471 11.69 -22.20 -14.71
CA ILE A 471 12.51 -21.05 -15.13
C ILE A 471 12.65 -19.92 -14.10
N ASN A 472 11.74 -19.83 -13.13
CA ASN A 472 11.73 -18.81 -12.07
C ASN A 472 12.10 -19.38 -10.68
N SER A 473 12.61 -20.60 -10.63
CA SER A 473 13.05 -21.23 -9.37
C SER A 473 14.25 -20.50 -8.77
N ILE A 474 14.51 -20.70 -7.47
CA ILE A 474 15.67 -20.05 -6.81
C ILE A 474 16.97 -20.63 -7.37
N GLU A 475 16.95 -21.92 -7.68
CA GLU A 475 18.02 -22.74 -8.25
C GLU A 475 18.36 -22.32 -9.68
N ALA A 476 17.36 -22.04 -10.53
CA ALA A 476 17.61 -21.50 -11.88
C ALA A 476 18.17 -20.07 -11.83
N ILE A 477 17.75 -19.26 -10.86
CA ILE A 477 18.18 -17.86 -10.72
C ILE A 477 19.60 -17.76 -10.15
N SER A 478 20.03 -18.68 -9.27
CA SER A 478 21.42 -18.71 -8.77
C SER A 478 22.45 -18.94 -9.88
N TRP A 479 22.06 -19.58 -10.99
CA TRP A 479 22.91 -19.71 -12.19
C TRP A 479 23.14 -18.40 -12.93
N LEU A 480 22.21 -17.44 -12.89
CA LEU A 480 22.42 -16.11 -13.48
C LEU A 480 23.52 -15.34 -12.73
N SER A 481 23.54 -15.43 -11.40
CA SER A 481 24.61 -14.88 -10.56
C SER A 481 25.95 -15.57 -10.82
N THR A 482 25.94 -16.89 -10.98
CA THR A 482 27.15 -17.67 -11.33
C THR A 482 27.70 -17.27 -12.70
N ARG A 483 26.84 -17.07 -13.71
CA ARG A 483 27.23 -16.60 -15.04
C ARG A 483 27.74 -15.17 -15.02
N ALA A 484 27.16 -14.30 -14.20
CA ALA A 484 27.68 -12.95 -14.00
C ALA A 484 29.10 -12.98 -13.42
N LYS A 485 29.36 -13.89 -12.47
CA LYS A 485 30.68 -14.05 -11.86
C LYS A 485 31.70 -14.67 -12.82
N VAL A 486 31.31 -15.68 -13.60
CA VAL A 486 32.14 -16.25 -14.68
C VAL A 486 32.48 -15.18 -15.72
N ALA A 487 31.50 -14.37 -16.15
CA ALA A 487 31.73 -13.28 -17.10
C ALA A 487 32.70 -12.23 -16.56
N GLU A 488 32.60 -11.88 -15.27
CA GLU A 488 33.53 -10.97 -14.60
C GLU A 488 34.97 -11.53 -14.57
N LEU A 489 35.14 -12.79 -14.14
CA LEU A 489 36.46 -13.45 -14.09
C LEU A 489 37.08 -13.63 -15.47
N CYS A 490 36.26 -13.77 -16.50
CA CYS A 490 36.67 -13.87 -17.89
C CYS A 490 36.84 -12.53 -18.61
N GLY A 491 36.68 -11.40 -17.91
CA GLY A 491 36.93 -10.06 -18.43
C GLY A 491 35.81 -9.49 -19.31
N ASN A 492 34.61 -10.09 -19.33
CA ASN A 492 33.44 -9.58 -20.03
C ASN A 492 32.52 -8.79 -19.07
N LEU A 493 32.94 -7.57 -18.74
CA LEU A 493 32.27 -6.72 -17.75
C LEU A 493 30.86 -6.30 -18.18
N ASP A 494 30.63 -6.04 -19.46
CA ASP A 494 29.31 -5.63 -19.97
C ASP A 494 28.27 -6.76 -19.78
N GLN A 495 28.68 -8.00 -20.06
CA GLN A 495 27.83 -9.17 -19.85
C GLN A 495 27.55 -9.41 -18.35
N ALA A 496 28.55 -9.20 -17.49
CA ALA A 496 28.38 -9.32 -16.03
C ALA A 496 27.38 -8.29 -15.48
N VAL A 497 27.44 -7.04 -15.95
CA VAL A 497 26.51 -5.97 -15.55
C VAL A 497 25.09 -6.28 -16.02
N GLN A 498 24.91 -6.75 -17.26
CA GLN A 498 23.59 -7.13 -17.78
C GLN A 498 22.97 -8.29 -16.99
N LEU A 499 23.75 -9.33 -16.67
CA LEU A 499 23.25 -10.47 -15.90
C LEU A 499 22.87 -10.08 -14.47
N ARG A 500 23.66 -9.24 -13.79
CA ARG A 500 23.31 -8.71 -12.46
C ARG A 500 22.08 -7.81 -12.49
N ALA A 501 21.91 -7.00 -13.53
CA ALA A 501 20.71 -6.17 -13.70
C ALA A 501 19.45 -7.03 -13.87
N THR A 502 19.56 -8.16 -14.59
CA THR A 502 18.46 -9.14 -14.74
C THR A 502 18.12 -9.81 -13.41
N VAL A 503 19.12 -10.22 -12.61
CA VAL A 503 18.90 -10.78 -11.26
C VAL A 503 18.21 -9.76 -10.35
N ALA A 504 18.66 -8.50 -10.38
CA ALA A 504 18.05 -7.42 -9.60
C ALA A 504 16.60 -7.12 -10.03
N HIS A 505 16.27 -7.20 -11.33
CA HIS A 505 14.90 -7.03 -11.82
C HIS A 505 13.97 -8.19 -11.42
N MET A 506 14.52 -9.39 -11.18
CA MET A 506 13.75 -10.55 -10.73
C MET A 506 13.47 -10.56 -9.21
N GLY A 507 13.96 -9.57 -8.46
CA GLY A 507 13.60 -9.34 -7.05
C GLY A 507 14.14 -10.39 -6.08
N LYS A 508 15.19 -11.14 -6.44
CA LYS A 508 15.87 -12.09 -5.56
C LYS A 508 17.34 -11.67 -5.38
N ASP A 509 17.75 -11.40 -4.14
CA ASP A 509 19.17 -11.24 -3.77
C ASP A 509 19.84 -12.63 -3.80
N ALA A 510 20.32 -13.04 -4.98
CA ALA A 510 20.85 -14.38 -5.22
C ALA A 510 22.37 -14.39 -5.46
N GLU A 511 23.15 -13.56 -4.75
CA GLU A 511 24.61 -13.74 -4.71
C GLU A 511 24.96 -14.81 -3.66
N TRP A 512 24.73 -16.09 -4.01
CA TRP A 512 24.93 -17.25 -3.12
C TRP A 512 26.38 -17.41 -2.63
N PHE A 513 27.33 -16.66 -3.17
CA PHE A 513 28.77 -16.70 -2.85
C PHE A 513 29.23 -15.69 -1.79
N GLU A 514 28.37 -14.78 -1.29
CA GLU A 514 28.79 -13.78 -0.30
C GLU A 514 28.90 -14.30 1.15
N ASP A 515 28.44 -15.52 1.45
CA ASP A 515 28.44 -16.05 2.83
C ASP A 515 29.66 -16.91 3.21
N THR A 516 30.72 -16.91 2.41
CA THR A 516 31.97 -17.63 2.71
C THR A 516 33.21 -16.76 2.60
N ALA A 517 33.40 -15.80 3.52
CA ALA A 517 34.72 -15.43 4.04
C ALA A 517 34.60 -14.41 5.20
N GLY A 518 34.92 -14.86 6.41
CA GLY A 518 35.14 -13.97 7.52
C GLY A 518 36.35 -13.04 7.32
N ASN A 519 36.16 -11.79 7.72
CA ASN A 519 37.16 -10.77 8.08
C ASN A 519 37.99 -10.02 7.00
N SER A 520 37.83 -8.70 7.11
CA SER A 520 38.86 -7.65 7.04
C SER A 520 39.23 -7.02 5.69
N THR A 521 39.29 -5.68 5.73
CA THR A 521 39.87 -4.74 4.75
C THR A 521 39.13 -4.53 3.43
N SER A 522 38.16 -3.61 3.44
CA SER A 522 37.69 -2.92 2.23
C SER A 522 38.82 -2.02 1.68
N GLN A 523 39.37 -2.40 0.53
CA GLN A 523 40.38 -1.65 -0.21
C GLN A 523 39.77 -0.38 -0.85
N GLU A 524 40.40 0.75 -0.56
CA GLU A 524 40.17 2.04 -1.21
C GLU A 524 40.65 2.01 -2.67
N TRP A 525 39.79 2.39 -3.61
CA TRP A 525 40.19 2.62 -5.00
C TRP A 525 40.70 4.07 -5.16
N TYR A 526 42.00 4.17 -5.44
CA TYR A 526 42.74 5.39 -5.80
C TYR A 526 42.11 6.11 -7.02
N ARG A 527 41.79 7.41 -6.90
CA ARG A 527 41.68 8.33 -8.05
C ARG A 527 42.94 9.19 -8.14
N GLY A 528 43.64 9.13 -9.27
CA GLY A 528 44.75 10.01 -9.62
C GLY A 528 44.29 11.45 -9.92
N PRO A 529 45.21 12.43 -9.94
CA PRO A 529 44.88 13.85 -9.99
C PRO A 529 44.63 14.35 -11.42
N GLN A 530 43.61 15.20 -11.59
CA GLN A 530 43.30 15.88 -12.86
C GLN A 530 43.32 17.42 -12.65
N PRO A 531 43.82 18.23 -13.62
CA PRO A 531 44.44 19.53 -13.37
C PRO A 531 43.48 20.73 -13.27
N ALA A 532 44.00 21.83 -12.72
CA ALA A 532 43.25 23.01 -12.29
C ALA A 532 43.10 24.15 -13.34
N ALA A 533 41.88 24.72 -13.32
CA ALA A 533 41.44 26.13 -13.49
C ALA A 533 41.65 26.89 -14.83
N PRO A 534 40.76 27.86 -15.12
CA PRO A 534 41.03 29.22 -14.63
C PRO A 534 39.81 29.97 -14.03
N ALA A 535 40.13 30.93 -13.15
CA ALA A 535 39.21 31.80 -12.41
C ALA A 535 38.81 33.07 -13.20
N PRO A 536 37.67 33.71 -12.89
CA PRO A 536 37.35 35.05 -13.39
C PRO A 536 37.95 36.16 -12.49
N PRO A 537 38.15 37.38 -13.02
CA PRO A 537 38.93 38.43 -12.38
C PRO A 537 38.13 39.23 -11.34
N THR A 538 38.84 39.68 -10.32
CA THR A 538 38.43 40.70 -9.34
C THR A 538 38.62 42.11 -9.90
N GLY A 539 37.71 43.02 -9.56
CA GLY A 539 37.81 44.45 -9.89
C GLY A 539 37.02 45.34 -8.92
N ASP A 540 37.77 45.93 -8.00
CA ASP A 540 37.68 47.23 -7.32
C ASP A 540 36.36 47.88 -6.83
N THR A 541 36.46 48.27 -5.57
CA THR A 541 35.65 49.23 -4.79
C THR A 541 35.50 50.61 -5.40
N LEU A 542 34.30 51.22 -5.32
CA LEU A 542 34.14 52.68 -5.18
C LEU A 542 32.86 53.07 -4.40
N ALA A 543 32.97 54.21 -3.73
CA ALA A 543 32.11 54.75 -2.67
C ALA A 543 30.80 55.45 -3.12
N ALA A 544 29.98 55.79 -2.11
CA ALA A 544 28.58 56.25 -2.17
C ALA A 544 28.29 57.70 -2.62
N LYS A 545 27.07 57.90 -3.20
CA LYS A 545 26.02 58.96 -2.96
C LYS A 545 25.17 59.24 -4.25
N PRO A 546 24.01 59.95 -4.21
CA PRO A 546 22.76 59.74 -3.45
C PRO A 546 21.46 59.74 -4.32
N ARG A 547 20.38 59.17 -3.76
CA ARG A 547 18.91 59.25 -4.04
C ARG A 547 18.36 60.07 -5.25
N ARG A 548 17.40 59.47 -5.98
CA ARG A 548 16.09 60.08 -6.30
C ARG A 548 14.96 59.03 -6.45
N ARG A 549 13.80 59.35 -5.86
CA ARG A 549 12.57 58.55 -5.72
C ARG A 549 11.80 58.41 -7.04
N THR A 550 11.52 57.19 -7.48
CA THR A 550 10.38 56.81 -8.35
C THR A 550 10.06 55.33 -8.12
N TRP A 551 9.50 54.98 -6.96
CA TRP A 551 9.26 53.57 -6.58
C TRP A 551 7.82 53.10 -6.34
N PRO A 552 6.73 53.90 -6.45
CA PRO A 552 5.39 53.33 -6.29
C PRO A 552 4.71 52.90 -7.61
N TYR A 553 5.16 53.35 -8.79
CA TYR A 553 4.46 53.05 -10.06
C TYR A 553 4.94 51.79 -10.78
N VAL A 554 6.22 51.41 -10.64
CA VAL A 554 6.78 50.22 -11.32
C VAL A 554 6.35 48.92 -10.62
N ALA A 555 6.24 48.93 -9.29
CA ALA A 555 5.78 47.76 -8.51
C ALA A 555 4.30 47.43 -8.78
N ALA A 556 3.44 48.43 -8.98
CA ALA A 556 2.03 48.22 -9.28
C ALA A 556 1.81 47.62 -10.69
N ILE A 557 2.60 48.06 -11.68
CA ILE A 557 2.52 47.52 -13.05
C ILE A 557 3.10 46.09 -13.10
N ALA A 558 4.17 45.82 -12.36
CA ALA A 558 4.73 44.45 -12.25
C ALA A 558 3.76 43.49 -11.54
N ALA A 559 3.07 43.94 -10.49
CA ALA A 559 2.09 43.12 -9.77
C ALA A 559 0.85 42.80 -10.64
N LEU A 560 0.36 43.76 -11.43
CA LEU A 560 -0.75 43.53 -12.36
C LEU A 560 -0.36 42.64 -13.54
N ALA A 561 0.87 42.74 -14.04
CA ALA A 561 1.37 41.86 -15.10
C ALA A 561 1.57 40.42 -14.60
N LEU A 562 2.05 40.22 -13.37
CA LEU A 562 2.19 38.89 -12.75
C LEU A 562 0.81 38.27 -12.42
N ALA A 563 -0.16 39.07 -11.97
CA ALA A 563 -1.51 38.60 -11.74
C ALA A 563 -2.23 38.21 -13.05
N ALA A 564 -2.04 38.97 -14.14
CA ALA A 564 -2.58 38.62 -15.44
C ALA A 564 -1.91 37.37 -16.05
N GLY A 565 -0.59 37.23 -15.88
CA GLY A 565 0.16 36.04 -16.32
C GLY A 565 -0.26 34.77 -15.58
N GLY A 566 -0.47 34.85 -14.26
CA GLY A 566 -0.92 33.70 -13.46
C GLY A 566 -2.35 33.27 -13.77
N VAL A 567 -3.25 34.20 -14.13
CA VAL A 567 -4.63 33.87 -14.53
C VAL A 567 -4.66 33.23 -15.93
N TRP A 568 -3.77 33.62 -16.84
CA TRP A 568 -3.69 33.02 -18.17
C TRP A 568 -3.04 31.63 -18.14
N GLN A 569 -1.98 31.44 -17.35
CA GLN A 569 -1.39 30.10 -17.13
C GLN A 569 -2.39 29.15 -16.46
N ASN A 570 -3.10 29.58 -15.41
CA ASN A 570 -4.10 28.74 -14.75
C ASN A 570 -5.26 28.35 -15.68
N ALA A 571 -5.70 29.23 -16.58
CA ALA A 571 -6.79 28.91 -17.50
C ALA A 571 -6.37 27.90 -18.58
N GLU A 572 -5.09 27.92 -18.98
CA GLU A 572 -4.52 26.98 -19.95
C GLU A 572 -4.20 25.64 -19.28
N ASP A 573 -3.73 25.66 -18.03
CA ASP A 573 -3.51 24.48 -17.18
C ASP A 573 -4.84 23.80 -16.81
N ASP A 574 -5.89 24.56 -16.48
CA ASP A 574 -7.23 24.02 -16.19
C ASP A 574 -7.84 23.33 -17.42
N LYS A 575 -7.59 23.89 -18.61
CA LYS A 575 -8.06 23.30 -19.87
C LYS A 575 -7.30 22.02 -20.21
N GLN A 576 -5.98 22.00 -20.00
CA GLN A 576 -5.17 20.78 -20.14
C GLN A 576 -5.56 19.72 -19.10
N ALA A 577 -5.84 20.13 -17.86
CA ALA A 577 -6.29 19.23 -16.80
C ALA A 577 -7.67 18.61 -17.14
N GLN A 578 -8.59 19.40 -17.68
CA GLN A 578 -9.88 18.89 -18.18
C GLN A 578 -9.70 17.93 -19.36
N GLU A 579 -8.86 18.26 -20.35
CA GLU A 579 -8.57 17.38 -21.49
C GLU A 579 -7.91 16.06 -21.04
N LEU A 580 -6.99 16.10 -20.07
CA LEU A 580 -6.38 14.91 -19.47
C LEU A 580 -7.39 14.09 -18.65
N GLN A 581 -8.30 14.75 -17.95
CA GLN A 581 -9.34 14.10 -17.16
C GLN A 581 -10.38 13.42 -18.06
N GLU A 582 -10.76 14.05 -19.18
CA GLU A 582 -11.62 13.45 -20.21
C GLU A 582 -10.93 12.26 -20.91
N GLN A 583 -9.65 12.38 -21.25
CA GLN A 583 -8.85 11.29 -21.82
C GLN A 583 -8.70 10.11 -20.83
N ALA A 584 -8.48 10.38 -19.54
CA ALA A 584 -8.41 9.36 -18.50
C ALA A 584 -9.75 8.67 -18.25
N ALA A 585 -10.87 9.41 -18.31
CA ALA A 585 -12.22 8.84 -18.16
C ALA A 585 -12.62 7.96 -19.37
N ALA A 586 -12.16 8.32 -20.56
CA ALA A 586 -12.38 7.58 -21.80
C ALA A 586 -11.54 6.29 -21.89
N TYR A 587 -10.40 6.22 -21.21
CA TYR A 587 -9.53 5.04 -21.20
C TYR A 587 -10.21 3.82 -20.55
N LYS A 588 -10.29 2.71 -21.29
CA LYS A 588 -10.81 1.41 -20.79
C LYS A 588 -9.79 0.28 -20.90
N GLY A 589 -8.66 0.50 -21.57
CA GLY A 589 -7.54 -0.45 -21.67
C GLY A 589 -7.84 -1.76 -22.40
N VAL A 590 -9.03 -1.91 -22.98
CA VAL A 590 -9.48 -3.08 -23.72
C VAL A 590 -10.41 -2.65 -24.86
N SER A 591 -10.25 -3.23 -26.05
CA SER A 591 -11.17 -3.05 -27.18
C SER A 591 -11.36 -4.40 -27.89
N ALA A 592 -12.61 -4.85 -28.03
CA ALA A 592 -12.97 -6.09 -28.73
C ALA A 592 -14.04 -5.87 -29.82
N THR A 593 -13.97 -6.63 -30.90
CA THR A 593 -14.93 -6.61 -32.01
C THR A 593 -15.12 -8.00 -32.61
N GLU A 594 -16.31 -8.27 -33.12
CA GLU A 594 -16.59 -9.46 -33.95
C GLU A 594 -16.37 -9.14 -35.42
N LEU A 595 -15.86 -10.10 -36.17
CA LEU A 595 -15.58 -10.02 -37.60
C LEU A 595 -16.08 -11.28 -38.28
N ASN A 596 -16.67 -11.11 -39.46
CA ASN A 596 -16.93 -12.23 -40.36
C ASN A 596 -15.97 -12.15 -41.55
N ILE A 597 -15.09 -13.15 -41.67
CA ILE A 597 -14.06 -13.24 -42.73
C ILE A 597 -14.17 -14.63 -43.36
N ASP A 598 -14.40 -14.66 -44.68
CA ASP A 598 -14.58 -15.90 -45.46
C ASP A 598 -15.67 -16.86 -44.94
N GLY A 599 -16.70 -16.30 -44.28
CA GLY A 599 -17.84 -17.06 -43.74
C GLY A 599 -17.64 -17.59 -42.32
N VAL A 600 -16.51 -17.27 -41.67
CA VAL A 600 -16.18 -17.66 -40.29
C VAL A 600 -16.31 -16.45 -39.37
N GLU A 601 -17.01 -16.62 -38.24
CA GLU A 601 -17.08 -15.63 -37.18
C GLU A 601 -15.82 -15.67 -36.30
N THR A 602 -15.16 -14.52 -36.15
CA THR A 602 -13.92 -14.38 -35.39
C THR A 602 -14.02 -13.18 -34.46
N GLU A 603 -13.58 -13.35 -33.22
CA GLU A 603 -13.48 -12.26 -32.26
C GLU A 603 -12.04 -11.76 -32.22
N ALA A 604 -11.86 -10.47 -32.48
CA ALA A 604 -10.57 -9.79 -32.41
C ALA A 604 -10.55 -8.83 -31.22
N ARG A 605 -9.49 -8.90 -30.41
CA ARG A 605 -9.38 -8.16 -29.16
C ARG A 605 -7.98 -7.57 -28.98
N ALA A 606 -7.93 -6.35 -28.47
CA ALA A 606 -6.74 -5.67 -28.00
C ALA A 606 -6.85 -5.39 -26.49
N LYS A 607 -5.80 -5.70 -25.72
CA LYS A 607 -5.70 -5.44 -24.28
C LYS A 607 -4.36 -4.78 -23.98
N TRP A 608 -4.41 -3.54 -23.51
CA TRP A 608 -3.22 -2.80 -23.08
C TRP A 608 -2.75 -3.35 -21.74
N SER A 609 -1.45 -3.52 -21.58
CA SER A 609 -0.83 -3.95 -20.33
C SER A 609 -1.01 -2.90 -19.24
N ARG A 610 -1.01 -3.35 -17.97
CA ARG A 610 -1.17 -2.44 -16.81
C ARG A 610 0.00 -1.47 -16.67
N ASP A 611 1.20 -1.88 -17.10
CA ASP A 611 2.39 -1.03 -17.17
C ASP A 611 2.35 0.03 -18.30
N GLY A 612 1.44 -0.13 -19.27
CA GLY A 612 1.28 0.78 -20.41
C GLY A 612 2.37 0.67 -21.49
N GLN A 613 3.20 -0.38 -21.45
CA GLN A 613 4.33 -0.58 -22.36
C GLN A 613 4.08 -1.60 -23.47
N SER A 614 2.98 -2.35 -23.43
CA SER A 614 2.64 -3.34 -24.46
C SER A 614 1.13 -3.52 -24.65
N VAL A 615 0.75 -4.10 -25.79
CA VAL A 615 -0.64 -4.46 -26.10
C VAL A 615 -0.67 -5.91 -26.57
N VAL A 616 -1.50 -6.70 -25.90
CA VAL A 616 -1.80 -8.07 -26.30
C VAL A 616 -2.96 -8.05 -27.28
N LEU A 617 -2.70 -8.49 -28.50
CA LEU A 617 -3.66 -8.63 -29.57
C LEU A 617 -4.00 -10.11 -29.72
N SER A 618 -5.28 -10.44 -29.58
CA SER A 618 -5.75 -11.83 -29.62
C SER A 618 -6.91 -11.99 -30.60
N VAL A 619 -6.94 -13.13 -31.29
CA VAL A 619 -8.08 -13.56 -32.09
C VAL A 619 -8.59 -14.90 -31.57
N TRP A 620 -9.91 -14.99 -31.42
CA TRP A 620 -10.63 -16.18 -31.01
C TRP A 620 -11.57 -16.63 -32.13
N VAL A 621 -11.54 -17.91 -32.44
CA VAL A 621 -12.44 -18.54 -33.41
C VAL A 621 -13.09 -19.75 -32.76
N ASP A 622 -14.42 -19.83 -32.85
CA ASP A 622 -15.15 -20.98 -32.32
C ASP A 622 -14.85 -22.23 -33.16
N SER A 623 -14.88 -23.37 -32.48
CA SER A 623 -14.48 -24.67 -32.99
C SER A 623 -15.55 -25.34 -33.87
N GLU A 624 -16.77 -24.79 -33.88
CA GLU A 624 -17.90 -25.22 -34.73
C GLU A 624 -17.84 -24.65 -36.16
N GLU A 625 -16.97 -23.67 -36.40
CA GLU A 625 -16.75 -23.07 -37.71
C GLU A 625 -15.79 -23.95 -38.54
N ASP A 626 -16.11 -24.24 -39.81
CA ASP A 626 -15.30 -25.02 -40.77
C ASP A 626 -14.00 -24.27 -41.21
N LEU A 627 -13.24 -23.80 -40.22
CA LEU A 627 -12.01 -23.05 -40.35
C LEU A 627 -10.89 -23.97 -40.85
N LYS A 628 -10.13 -23.50 -41.85
CA LYS A 628 -8.96 -24.20 -42.41
C LYS A 628 -7.63 -23.53 -42.05
N PHE A 629 -7.65 -22.22 -41.82
CA PHE A 629 -6.45 -21.42 -41.56
C PHE A 629 -6.81 -20.12 -40.87
N VAL A 630 -6.06 -19.74 -39.83
CA VAL A 630 -6.13 -18.41 -39.22
C VAL A 630 -4.73 -17.87 -38.98
N ARG A 631 -4.54 -16.58 -39.26
CA ARG A 631 -3.28 -15.86 -39.04
C ARG A 631 -3.54 -14.45 -38.56
N ILE A 632 -2.73 -13.99 -37.61
CA ILE A 632 -2.69 -12.62 -37.13
C ILE A 632 -1.31 -12.02 -37.37
N ASP A 633 -1.28 -10.79 -37.86
CA ASP A 633 -0.08 -10.00 -38.09
C ASP A 633 -0.23 -8.62 -37.42
N ALA A 634 0.72 -8.24 -36.57
CA ALA A 634 0.75 -6.94 -35.93
C ALA A 634 2.20 -6.46 -35.74
N GLY A 635 2.58 -5.39 -36.44
CA GLY A 635 3.99 -4.97 -36.52
C GLY A 635 4.87 -6.08 -37.09
N ASP A 636 5.94 -6.43 -36.37
CA ASP A 636 6.86 -7.52 -36.73
C ASP A 636 6.45 -8.89 -36.15
N GLN A 637 5.32 -8.97 -35.44
CA GLN A 637 4.84 -10.19 -34.79
C GLN A 637 3.77 -10.89 -35.64
N THR A 638 3.90 -12.19 -35.79
CA THR A 638 2.95 -13.04 -36.53
C THR A 638 2.64 -14.29 -35.72
N ALA A 639 1.37 -14.64 -35.59
CA ALA A 639 0.92 -15.96 -35.13
C ALA A 639 -0.02 -16.58 -36.18
N GLN A 640 0.09 -17.87 -36.44
CA GLN A 640 -0.74 -18.57 -37.42
C GLN A 640 -1.00 -20.01 -37.00
N GLU A 641 -2.16 -20.53 -37.35
CA GLU A 641 -2.57 -21.90 -37.10
C GLU A 641 -3.33 -22.47 -38.30
N LYS A 642 -2.99 -23.72 -38.64
CA LYS A 642 -3.66 -24.51 -39.67
C LYS A 642 -4.41 -25.64 -38.98
N THR A 643 -5.69 -25.80 -39.29
CA THR A 643 -6.50 -26.87 -38.71
C THR A 643 -6.36 -28.16 -39.52
N VAL A 644 -6.32 -29.28 -38.82
CA VAL A 644 -6.34 -30.63 -39.40
C VAL A 644 -7.77 -31.19 -39.24
N PRO A 645 -8.32 -31.94 -40.21
CA PRO A 645 -9.64 -32.56 -40.06
C PRO A 645 -9.69 -33.43 -38.79
N LEU A 646 -10.71 -33.23 -37.95
CA LEU A 646 -10.90 -33.97 -36.70
C LEU A 646 -11.14 -35.46 -36.97
N GLU A 647 -10.50 -36.34 -36.19
CA GLU A 647 -10.77 -37.79 -36.24
C GLU A 647 -12.10 -38.13 -35.54
N ALA A 648 -12.73 -39.24 -35.93
CA ALA A 648 -14.05 -39.63 -35.39
C ALA A 648 -14.00 -39.83 -33.87
N GLY A 649 -14.66 -38.93 -33.12
CA GLY A 649 -14.74 -38.96 -31.66
C GLY A 649 -13.91 -37.87 -30.94
N GLN A 650 -13.17 -37.03 -31.65
CA GLN A 650 -12.49 -35.87 -31.06
C GLN A 650 -13.44 -34.70 -30.81
N ILE A 651 -13.28 -34.04 -29.66
CA ILE A 651 -14.02 -32.82 -29.28
C ILE A 651 -13.30 -31.61 -29.91
N PRO A 652 -14.00 -30.76 -30.68
CA PRO A 652 -13.41 -29.57 -31.28
C PRO A 652 -13.04 -28.56 -30.18
N MET A 653 -11.82 -28.01 -30.23
CA MET A 653 -11.33 -27.00 -29.28
C MET A 653 -11.23 -25.63 -29.96
N PRO A 654 -11.61 -24.54 -29.29
CA PRO A 654 -11.56 -23.20 -29.87
C PRO A 654 -10.12 -22.76 -30.11
N ILE A 655 -9.89 -22.06 -31.22
CA ILE A 655 -8.57 -21.57 -31.58
C ILE A 655 -8.38 -20.16 -31.04
N ARG A 656 -7.29 -19.96 -30.30
CA ARG A 656 -6.87 -18.67 -29.77
C ARG A 656 -5.45 -18.35 -30.21
N LEU A 657 -5.30 -17.30 -31.01
CA LEU A 657 -4.00 -16.76 -31.38
C LEU A 657 -3.73 -15.46 -30.64
N GLU A 658 -2.49 -15.25 -30.19
CA GLU A 658 -2.07 -14.02 -29.52
C GLU A 658 -0.73 -13.52 -30.03
N VAL A 659 -0.59 -12.21 -30.17
CA VAL A 659 0.67 -11.51 -30.41
C VAL A 659 0.77 -10.31 -29.47
N THR A 660 1.98 -10.06 -28.96
CA THR A 660 2.23 -8.92 -28.05
C THR A 660 3.07 -7.88 -28.76
N VAL A 661 2.60 -6.65 -28.80
CA VAL A 661 3.26 -5.54 -29.50
C VAL A 661 3.68 -4.47 -28.49
N PRO A 662 4.94 -4.01 -28.49
CA PRO A 662 5.38 -2.93 -27.62
C PRO A 662 4.76 -1.59 -28.04
N VAL A 663 4.38 -0.75 -27.06
CA VAL A 663 3.86 0.61 -27.28
C VAL A 663 4.62 1.60 -26.41
N GLN A 664 4.82 2.81 -26.93
CA GLN A 664 5.52 3.89 -26.23
C GLN A 664 4.58 4.73 -25.36
N ASP A 665 3.28 4.69 -25.69
CA ASP A 665 2.22 5.40 -24.97
C ASP A 665 1.04 4.46 -24.76
N ARG A 666 0.45 4.48 -23.56
CA ARG A 666 -0.75 3.71 -23.23
C ARG A 666 -1.97 4.12 -24.05
N TYR A 667 -1.98 5.33 -24.61
CA TYR A 667 -3.04 5.81 -25.51
C TYR A 667 -2.79 5.46 -26.99
N GLN A 668 -1.65 4.86 -27.30
CA GLN A 668 -1.27 4.53 -28.68
C GLN A 668 -2.25 3.53 -29.29
N ALA A 669 -2.80 3.89 -30.45
CA ALA A 669 -3.60 2.99 -31.26
C ALA A 669 -2.70 1.89 -31.87
N VAL A 670 -3.22 0.66 -31.91
CA VAL A 670 -2.50 -0.49 -32.45
C VAL A 670 -3.27 -1.12 -33.60
N GLN A 671 -2.56 -1.62 -34.60
CA GLN A 671 -3.16 -2.27 -35.76
C GLN A 671 -2.91 -3.77 -35.75
N MET A 672 -3.95 -4.54 -36.05
CA MET A 672 -3.88 -5.98 -36.25
C MET A 672 -4.51 -6.36 -37.59
N THR A 673 -3.81 -7.17 -38.37
CA THR A 673 -4.36 -7.80 -39.57
C THR A 673 -4.73 -9.25 -39.26
N VAL A 674 -5.99 -9.60 -39.48
CA VAL A 674 -6.53 -10.95 -39.28
C VAL A 674 -6.82 -11.57 -40.65
N ALA A 675 -6.21 -12.70 -40.95
CA ALA A 675 -6.43 -13.48 -42.16
C ALA A 675 -7.07 -14.83 -41.83
N VAL A 676 -8.17 -15.15 -42.50
CA VAL A 676 -8.97 -16.34 -42.22
C VAL A 676 -9.28 -17.07 -43.53
N GLY A 677 -9.00 -18.37 -43.57
CA GLY A 677 -9.41 -19.28 -44.64
C GLY A 677 -10.55 -20.16 -44.15
N GLY A 678 -11.76 -19.91 -44.67
CA GLY A 678 -12.97 -20.65 -44.33
C GLY A 678 -13.18 -21.92 -45.17
N PRO A 679 -14.40 -22.48 -45.18
CA PRO A 679 -14.67 -23.80 -45.76
C PRO A 679 -14.32 -23.93 -47.25
N LYS A 680 -14.38 -22.83 -48.01
CA LYS A 680 -14.08 -22.81 -49.46
C LYS A 680 -12.63 -22.49 -49.79
N TRP A 681 -11.82 -22.16 -48.78
CA TRP A 681 -10.41 -21.83 -48.95
C TRP A 681 -9.60 -23.07 -49.34
N LYS A 682 -8.60 -22.87 -50.22
CA LYS A 682 -7.68 -23.91 -50.69
C LYS A 682 -6.28 -23.62 -50.21
N GLU A 683 -5.59 -24.66 -49.76
CA GLU A 683 -4.19 -24.56 -49.39
C GLU A 683 -3.37 -24.02 -50.57
N HIS A 684 -2.48 -23.05 -50.32
CA HIS A 684 -1.68 -22.29 -51.31
C HIS A 684 -2.40 -21.13 -52.03
N SER A 685 -3.64 -20.81 -51.67
CA SER A 685 -4.32 -19.58 -52.09
C SER A 685 -4.24 -18.48 -51.01
N ARG A 686 -4.23 -17.20 -51.41
CA ARG A 686 -4.19 -16.09 -50.44
C ARG A 686 -5.49 -16.03 -49.65
N ALA A 687 -5.41 -16.19 -48.32
CA ALA A 687 -6.57 -16.09 -47.45
C ALA A 687 -7.14 -14.65 -47.43
N PRO A 688 -8.48 -14.49 -47.43
CA PRO A 688 -9.12 -13.22 -47.13
C PRO A 688 -8.62 -12.65 -45.79
N ARG A 689 -8.43 -11.33 -45.73
CA ARG A 689 -7.91 -10.65 -44.54
C ARG A 689 -8.59 -9.32 -44.32
N ARG A 690 -8.61 -8.86 -43.07
CA ARG A 690 -9.02 -7.51 -42.68
C ARG A 690 -8.00 -6.92 -41.71
N THR A 691 -7.77 -5.61 -41.81
CA THR A 691 -6.91 -4.88 -40.91
C THR A 691 -7.75 -3.95 -40.03
N ILE A 692 -7.46 -3.96 -38.73
CA ILE A 692 -8.24 -3.27 -37.70
C ILE A 692 -7.32 -2.43 -36.85
N GLU A 693 -7.68 -1.17 -36.70
CA GLU A 693 -7.09 -0.26 -35.73
C GLU A 693 -7.90 -0.32 -34.43
N PHE A 694 -7.26 -0.73 -33.34
CA PHE A 694 -7.81 -0.72 -32.00
C PHE A 694 -7.32 0.49 -31.22
N ARG A 695 -8.24 1.11 -30.49
CA ARG A 695 -7.96 2.21 -29.57
C ARG A 695 -8.36 1.83 -28.14
N PRO A 696 -7.68 2.39 -27.13
CA PRO A 696 -7.89 2.00 -25.73
C PRO A 696 -9.21 2.52 -25.12
N ASP A 697 -9.98 3.31 -25.87
CA ASP A 697 -11.30 3.87 -25.53
C ASP A 697 -12.48 2.96 -25.93
N ARG A 698 -12.21 1.68 -26.26
CA ARG A 698 -13.15 0.72 -26.86
C ARG A 698 -13.52 1.01 -28.30
N THR A 699 -12.78 1.86 -29.01
CA THR A 699 -12.99 2.03 -30.45
C THR A 699 -12.22 0.96 -31.24
N ALA A 700 -12.85 0.40 -32.27
CA ALA A 700 -12.23 -0.48 -33.26
C ALA A 700 -12.66 -0.02 -34.66
N ILE A 701 -11.72 0.17 -35.57
CA ILE A 701 -11.97 0.72 -36.92
C ILE A 701 -11.39 -0.23 -37.96
N ASP A 702 -12.21 -0.62 -38.93
CA ASP A 702 -11.75 -1.36 -40.10
C ASP A 702 -11.01 -0.39 -41.03
N THR A 703 -9.70 -0.59 -41.21
CA THR A 703 -8.84 0.38 -41.90
C THR A 703 -9.09 0.45 -43.40
N ASP A 704 -9.61 -0.62 -43.99
CA ASP A 704 -9.89 -0.71 -45.43
C ASP A 704 -11.19 0.02 -45.78
N THR A 705 -12.17 0.02 -44.87
CA THR A 705 -13.47 0.67 -45.08
C THR A 705 -13.64 2.00 -44.35
N GLY A 706 -12.76 2.30 -43.38
CA GLY A 706 -12.85 3.46 -42.49
C GLY A 706 -14.06 3.44 -41.55
N LYS A 707 -14.81 2.34 -41.50
CA LYS A 707 -16.02 2.22 -40.67
C LYS A 707 -15.66 1.75 -39.26
N GLN A 708 -16.26 2.41 -38.27
CA GLN A 708 -16.20 1.94 -36.88
C GLN A 708 -16.97 0.62 -36.75
N LEU A 709 -16.31 -0.37 -36.17
CA LEU A 709 -16.87 -1.70 -35.93
C LEU A 709 -17.65 -1.72 -34.62
N LYS A 710 -18.66 -2.61 -34.54
CA LYS A 710 -19.51 -2.72 -33.36
C LYS A 710 -18.72 -3.34 -32.21
N GLN A 711 -18.65 -2.63 -31.08
CA GLN A 711 -18.03 -3.13 -29.86
C GLN A 711 -18.76 -4.35 -29.31
N ARG A 712 -18.00 -5.39 -28.95
CA ARG A 712 -18.53 -6.49 -28.15
C ARG A 712 -18.37 -6.14 -26.68
N GLN A 713 -19.48 -6.04 -25.95
CA GLN A 713 -19.42 -5.98 -24.48
C GLN A 713 -18.80 -7.29 -24.00
N ALA A 714 -17.53 -7.26 -23.60
CA ALA A 714 -16.89 -8.40 -22.97
C ALA A 714 -17.75 -8.81 -21.77
N ARG A 715 -18.38 -9.99 -21.84
CA ARG A 715 -18.84 -10.67 -20.62
C ARG A 715 -17.56 -10.88 -19.80
N LEU A 716 -17.48 -10.22 -18.65
CA LEU A 716 -16.48 -10.49 -17.64
C LEU A 716 -16.68 -11.95 -17.21
N LEU A 717 -15.87 -12.84 -17.77
CA LEU A 717 -15.51 -14.12 -17.21
C LEU A 717 -14.05 -14.03 -16.77
#